data_AF-A0A3D1II84-F1
#
_entry.id   AF-A0A3D1II84-F1
#
_cell.length_a   1.000
_cell.length_b   1.000
_cell.length_c   1.000
_cell.angle_alpha   90.00
_cell.angle_beta   90.00
_cell.angle_gamma   90.00
#
_symmetry.space_group_name_H-M   'P 1'
#
loop_
_entity.id
_entity.type
_entity.pdbx_description
1 polymer ?
#
loop_
_entity_poly.entity_id
_entity_poly.type
_entity_poly.pdbx_seq_one_letter_code
_entity_poly.pdbx_strand_id
1 'polypeptide(L)'
;MSPPLARAGEQTGDESAEGLGPSPRYEALREAEVVHVGQIRNERVRLDRFEIELMDGQLYLAPDVEGIVSPVVLLGDGVLRGYPPDAVEHHQLEKLSGEHSVEEAFDRLVVWSAGDLAEQLRARATPSPEDDADTANRLLETRRKRRLERQLDNPESRVLEDLLQREAATLDPDTAYLLAEFDSKDHGWLTAEIEPNETEEVWLYRYDRRRVIDTWMHFHQVSDYPADHASTVLDGFAVDPASLSVKDDEITGNMLGLAARPHRPDRRRAPRVAVPRAAVDLALDSDGNAIGTAALLIEPKEPTRGVRLRISSTLEVKDVRWRPDDDTSPTPLLERPAPERDDAREPDQPPSLVGAQLHFVQERHNRRLEADRFEPWVTITLPRTVAAGERFILEVAYEGELVERHRQTLDFILKDTLNWRPRHPDGSYNQLDLTFRMPERYRIASGGTLVEERIAGDTRIMRWTTAEPVRSMSFHYGEFDITQVTPDGLPVSVYANDNHLGFNPGNREKTIDDLVKAIEFYSDYFGPYPFDSLLVTETQTDYGQAFPGLVLLSYQAFGELHTGESELFRAHEVAHQWWGAGIDWAGYRDQWMTEGFAQYSAALFSRDGLDAPDQFLEMINAWRLDVLGEGHVGQGRGVHYGFGPDVLRRSDAHESGALVVGFRLNTADTPFDYRVVVYEKGAYILHMLRSMLLDPETGDDVRFRALMRAYATDHVGGAMSTQSFETAVTDAFGKPMDWFFDQWVYGVEVPTYRPDLKVSPQVDSPAPFVLHGRIRQEDVSEGFKMPVPIRLTFDDRPPMIHRVWVDADEVRVELPLPAEPNRVEFNAEHGVLAKVR
;
A
#
# COMPACT_ATOMS: atom_id res chain seq x y z
N MET A 1 10.65 14.41 -48.38
CA MET A 1 11.15 13.13 -48.92
C MET A 1 12.65 13.12 -48.74
N SER A 2 13.06 12.60 -47.60
CA SER A 2 14.43 12.37 -47.12
C SER A 2 14.45 10.91 -46.64
N PRO A 3 15.56 10.17 -46.76
CA PRO A 3 15.52 8.71 -46.73
C PRO A 3 15.24 8.17 -45.33
N PRO A 4 14.58 7.01 -45.22
CA PRO A 4 14.37 6.31 -43.95
C PRO A 4 15.69 5.77 -43.40
N LEU A 5 15.84 5.82 -42.07
CA LEU A 5 16.89 5.09 -41.35
C LEU A 5 16.82 3.61 -41.74
N ALA A 6 17.93 3.11 -42.27
CA ALA A 6 18.07 1.74 -42.73
C ALA A 6 17.96 0.79 -41.53
N ARG A 7 17.08 -0.21 -41.65
CA ARG A 7 17.21 -1.46 -40.90
C ARG A 7 18.55 -2.09 -41.30
N ALA A 8 19.52 -2.06 -40.39
CA ALA A 8 20.72 -2.87 -40.51
C ALA A 8 20.32 -4.34 -40.32
N GLY A 9 20.71 -5.16 -41.27
CA GLY A 9 20.32 -6.57 -41.36
C GLY A 9 21.03 -7.48 -40.37
N GLU A 10 20.42 -8.64 -40.17
CA GLU A 10 21.02 -9.85 -39.62
C GLU A 10 22.38 -10.13 -40.28
N GLN A 11 23.46 -10.00 -39.52
CA GLN A 11 24.73 -10.68 -39.74
C GLN A 11 25.33 -11.08 -38.38
N THR A 12 25.14 -12.36 -38.05
CA THR A 12 26.08 -13.28 -37.39
C THR A 12 26.95 -12.72 -36.25
N GLY A 13 26.55 -13.05 -35.02
CA GLY A 13 27.41 -13.56 -33.96
C GLY A 13 28.43 -12.61 -33.35
N ASP A 14 27.98 -11.83 -32.36
CA ASP A 14 28.81 -11.52 -31.20
C ASP A 14 28.11 -12.14 -29.97
N GLU A 15 28.41 -13.42 -29.70
CA GLU A 15 27.89 -14.21 -28.56
C GLU A 15 28.49 -13.73 -27.20
N SER A 16 28.78 -12.42 -27.02
CA SER A 16 29.56 -11.94 -25.87
C SER A 16 28.89 -10.90 -24.96
N ALA A 17 27.58 -10.69 -25.08
CA ALA A 17 26.83 -9.77 -24.21
C ALA A 17 25.50 -10.31 -23.64
N GLU A 18 25.23 -11.62 -23.73
CA GLU A 18 24.07 -12.22 -23.05
C GLU A 18 24.44 -12.64 -21.61
N GLY A 19 23.51 -12.42 -20.68
CA GLY A 19 23.57 -12.88 -19.29
C GLY A 19 23.89 -14.39 -19.18
N LEU A 20 24.43 -14.86 -18.05
CA LEU A 20 24.64 -16.30 -17.79
C LEU A 20 23.34 -17.14 -17.78
N GLY A 21 22.17 -16.51 -17.94
CA GLY A 21 20.87 -17.14 -17.88
C GLY A 21 20.52 -17.68 -16.49
N PRO A 22 19.42 -18.44 -16.38
CA PRO A 22 19.05 -19.12 -15.14
C PRO A 22 20.14 -20.08 -14.65
N SER A 23 20.16 -20.33 -13.35
CA SER A 23 21.07 -21.35 -12.81
C SER A 23 20.56 -22.76 -13.14
N PRO A 24 21.45 -23.78 -13.24
CA PRO A 24 21.03 -25.18 -13.42
C PRO A 24 20.05 -25.67 -12.34
N ARG A 25 20.10 -25.08 -11.14
CA ARG A 25 19.16 -25.37 -10.04
C ARG A 25 17.76 -24.87 -10.32
N TYR A 26 17.65 -23.69 -10.92
CA TYR A 26 16.36 -23.17 -11.36
C TYR A 26 15.75 -24.05 -12.45
N GLU A 27 16.55 -24.42 -13.45
CA GLU A 27 16.10 -25.30 -14.53
C GLU A 27 15.57 -26.63 -13.98
N ALA A 28 16.29 -27.23 -13.01
CA ALA A 28 15.84 -28.44 -12.33
C ALA A 28 14.48 -28.29 -11.61
N LEU A 29 14.20 -27.13 -10.98
CA LEU A 29 12.89 -26.85 -10.37
C LEU A 29 11.81 -26.60 -11.43
N ARG A 30 12.14 -25.81 -12.47
CA ARG A 30 11.20 -25.36 -13.50
C ARG A 30 10.77 -26.46 -14.46
N GLU A 31 11.67 -27.38 -14.77
CA GLU A 31 11.44 -28.52 -15.68
C GLU A 31 11.02 -29.80 -14.93
N ALA A 32 10.90 -29.75 -13.60
CA ALA A 32 10.48 -30.89 -12.81
C ALA A 32 9.09 -31.39 -13.23
N GLU A 33 9.02 -32.67 -13.61
CA GLU A 33 7.79 -33.44 -13.76
C GLU A 33 7.48 -34.18 -12.46
N VAL A 34 6.21 -34.21 -12.07
CA VAL A 34 5.76 -34.94 -10.89
C VAL A 34 5.53 -36.41 -11.22
N VAL A 35 5.94 -37.29 -10.31
CA VAL A 35 5.74 -38.74 -10.42
C VAL A 35 4.79 -39.23 -9.34
N HIS A 36 4.00 -40.27 -9.66
CA HIS A 36 3.07 -40.88 -8.72
C HIS A 36 3.82 -41.55 -7.56
N VAL A 37 3.37 -41.29 -6.33
CA VAL A 37 4.01 -41.80 -5.10
C VAL A 37 3.08 -42.73 -4.32
N GLY A 38 1.77 -42.54 -4.42
CA GLY A 38 0.78 -43.36 -3.74
C GLY A 38 -0.55 -42.65 -3.56
N GLN A 39 -1.41 -43.22 -2.71
CA GLN A 39 -2.73 -42.72 -2.38
C GLN A 39 -2.82 -42.30 -0.92
N ILE A 40 -3.42 -41.14 -0.68
CA ILE A 40 -3.72 -40.59 0.65
C ILE A 40 -5.21 -40.77 0.92
N ARG A 41 -5.58 -41.18 2.15
CA ARG A 41 -6.98 -41.38 2.57
C ARG A 41 -7.21 -41.00 4.03
N ASN A 42 -8.21 -40.15 4.27
CA ASN A 42 -8.60 -39.67 5.59
C ASN A 42 -7.41 -39.13 6.41
N GLU A 43 -6.54 -38.36 5.76
CA GLU A 43 -5.38 -37.76 6.40
C GLU A 43 -5.58 -36.26 6.58
N ARG A 44 -4.97 -35.73 7.64
CA ARG A 44 -5.03 -34.29 7.95
C ARG A 44 -3.64 -33.71 8.00
N VAL A 45 -3.47 -32.56 7.36
CA VAL A 45 -2.21 -31.83 7.34
C VAL A 45 -2.49 -30.37 7.63
N ARG A 46 -1.63 -29.75 8.44
CA ARG A 46 -1.79 -28.37 8.86
C ARG A 46 -0.86 -27.46 8.06
N LEU A 47 -1.40 -26.37 7.54
CA LEU A 47 -0.69 -25.27 6.91
C LEU A 47 -0.90 -24.03 7.77
N ASP A 48 -0.02 -23.81 8.74
CA ASP A 48 -0.18 -22.73 9.74
C ASP A 48 -1.57 -22.79 10.44
N ARG A 49 -2.47 -21.83 10.18
CA ARG A 49 -3.85 -21.85 10.72
C ARG A 49 -4.83 -22.73 9.94
N PHE A 50 -4.48 -23.15 8.73
CA PHE A 50 -5.36 -23.95 7.89
C PHE A 50 -5.17 -25.44 8.12
N GLU A 51 -6.25 -26.21 8.10
CA GLU A 51 -6.22 -27.67 8.08
C GLU A 51 -6.72 -28.16 6.71
N ILE A 52 -5.93 -29.02 6.07
CA ILE A 52 -6.34 -29.75 4.88
C ILE A 52 -6.72 -31.15 5.32
N GLU A 53 -7.99 -31.51 5.13
CA GLU A 53 -8.48 -32.87 5.26
C GLU A 53 -8.53 -33.53 3.87
N LEU A 54 -7.63 -34.47 3.63
CA LEU A 54 -7.54 -35.25 2.39
C LEU A 54 -8.37 -36.52 2.54
N MET A 55 -9.55 -36.55 1.92
CA MET A 55 -10.50 -37.66 2.05
C MET A 55 -10.06 -38.87 1.22
N ASP A 56 -9.78 -38.66 -0.07
CA ASP A 56 -9.23 -39.67 -0.98
C ASP A 56 -8.55 -39.00 -2.17
N GLY A 57 -7.26 -39.30 -2.42
CA GLY A 57 -6.55 -38.72 -3.54
C GLY A 57 -5.20 -39.35 -3.86
N GLN A 58 -4.77 -39.19 -5.11
CA GLN A 58 -3.46 -39.64 -5.60
C GLN A 58 -2.42 -38.53 -5.40
N LEU A 59 -1.28 -38.89 -4.83
CA LEU A 59 -0.16 -37.99 -4.54
C LEU A 59 0.91 -38.12 -5.64
N TYR A 60 1.33 -36.98 -6.16
CA TYR A 60 2.44 -36.87 -7.11
C TYR A 60 3.46 -35.86 -6.57
N LEU A 61 4.73 -36.23 -6.61
CA LEU A 61 5.83 -35.40 -6.11
C LEU A 61 6.86 -35.19 -7.19
N ALA A 62 7.41 -33.98 -7.25
CA ALA A 62 8.60 -33.69 -8.03
C ALA A 62 9.84 -34.42 -7.48
N PRO A 63 10.93 -34.52 -8.27
CA PRO A 63 12.23 -34.99 -7.77
C PRO A 63 12.77 -34.10 -6.65
N ASP A 64 13.63 -34.67 -5.82
CA ASP A 64 14.41 -33.93 -4.83
C ASP A 64 15.50 -33.09 -5.52
N VAL A 65 15.47 -31.78 -5.29
CA VAL A 65 16.49 -30.82 -5.72
C VAL A 65 17.17 -30.24 -4.49
N GLU A 66 18.36 -30.77 -4.16
CA GLU A 66 19.20 -30.33 -3.03
C GLU A 66 18.47 -30.30 -1.66
N GLY A 67 17.57 -31.26 -1.43
CA GLY A 67 16.80 -31.43 -0.20
C GLY A 67 15.46 -30.70 -0.18
N ILE A 68 15.00 -30.18 -1.32
CA ILE A 68 13.67 -29.60 -1.51
C ILE A 68 12.90 -30.46 -2.51
N VAL A 69 11.67 -30.83 -2.15
CA VAL A 69 10.75 -31.60 -3.01
C VAL A 69 9.57 -30.70 -3.36
N SER A 70 9.65 -30.04 -4.51
CA SER A 70 8.65 -29.07 -4.98
C SER A 70 8.62 -29.04 -6.51
N PRO A 71 7.46 -29.00 -7.17
CA PRO A 71 6.11 -28.92 -6.58
C PRO A 71 5.50 -30.27 -6.13
N VAL A 72 4.37 -30.16 -5.42
CA VAL A 72 3.48 -31.27 -5.03
C VAL A 72 2.16 -31.13 -5.78
N VAL A 73 1.63 -32.25 -6.31
CA VAL A 73 0.29 -32.28 -6.91
C VAL A 73 -0.53 -33.37 -6.24
N LEU A 74 -1.78 -33.05 -5.90
CA LEU A 74 -2.76 -34.02 -5.42
C LEU A 74 -4.03 -33.95 -6.27
N LEU A 75 -4.47 -35.11 -6.74
CA LEU A 75 -5.71 -35.28 -7.50
C LEU A 75 -6.68 -36.11 -6.65
N GLY A 76 -7.75 -35.50 -6.16
CA GLY A 76 -8.70 -36.16 -5.27
C GLY A 76 -9.48 -35.20 -4.39
N ASP A 77 -10.47 -35.73 -3.68
CA ASP A 77 -11.36 -34.94 -2.83
C ASP A 77 -10.70 -34.58 -1.50
N GLY A 78 -10.83 -33.30 -1.12
CA GLY A 78 -10.44 -32.81 0.19
C GLY A 78 -11.24 -31.58 0.62
N VAL A 79 -11.01 -31.14 1.85
CA VAL A 79 -11.62 -29.94 2.43
C VAL A 79 -10.53 -29.10 3.08
N LEU A 80 -10.49 -27.81 2.74
CA LEU A 80 -9.69 -26.80 3.43
C LEU A 80 -10.54 -26.18 4.53
N ARG A 81 -10.00 -26.18 5.77
CA ARG A 81 -10.63 -25.60 6.96
C ARG A 81 -9.77 -24.49 7.54
N GLY A 82 -10.38 -23.42 8.02
CA GLY A 82 -9.65 -22.33 8.69
C GLY A 82 -10.57 -21.33 9.39
N TYR A 83 -10.04 -20.66 10.41
CA TYR A 83 -10.78 -19.67 11.19
C TYR A 83 -10.08 -18.31 11.16
N PRO A 84 -10.85 -17.21 11.13
CA PRO A 84 -10.28 -15.88 11.18
C PRO A 84 -9.57 -15.60 12.52
N PRO A 85 -8.40 -14.92 12.52
CA PRO A 85 -7.67 -14.55 13.72
C PRO A 85 -8.39 -13.65 14.71
N ASP A 86 -9.21 -12.75 14.18
CA ASP A 86 -9.72 -11.58 14.85
C ASP A 86 -10.97 -11.07 14.11
N ALA A 87 -11.66 -10.09 14.69
CA ALA A 87 -12.89 -9.54 14.14
C ALA A 87 -12.70 -8.81 12.80
N VAL A 88 -11.52 -8.27 12.51
CA VAL A 88 -11.23 -7.58 11.25
C VAL A 88 -11.13 -8.57 10.09
N GLU A 89 -10.39 -9.66 10.28
CA GLU A 89 -10.28 -10.72 9.27
C GLU A 89 -11.58 -11.52 9.14
N HIS A 90 -12.35 -11.69 10.22
CA HIS A 90 -13.69 -12.30 10.16
C HIS A 90 -14.64 -11.51 9.26
N HIS A 91 -14.69 -10.18 9.42
CA HIS A 91 -15.52 -9.32 8.58
C HIS A 91 -15.14 -9.44 7.09
N GLN A 92 -13.84 -9.45 6.77
CA GLN A 92 -13.39 -9.60 5.37
C GLN A 92 -13.73 -10.97 4.79
N LEU A 93 -13.56 -12.04 5.57
CA LEU A 93 -13.93 -13.39 5.17
C LEU A 93 -15.44 -13.49 4.90
N GLU A 94 -16.27 -13.03 5.83
CA GLU A 94 -17.73 -13.05 5.70
C GLU A 94 -18.19 -12.25 4.47
N LYS A 95 -17.64 -11.06 4.26
CA LYS A 95 -17.95 -10.23 3.10
C LYS A 95 -17.70 -10.96 1.77
N LEU A 96 -16.57 -11.66 1.67
CA LEU A 96 -16.09 -12.22 0.40
C LEU A 96 -16.53 -13.66 0.13
N SER A 97 -16.86 -14.41 1.18
CA SER A 97 -17.29 -15.82 1.10
C SER A 97 -18.75 -16.03 1.47
N GLY A 98 -19.34 -15.13 2.28
CA GLY A 98 -20.64 -15.33 2.92
C GLY A 98 -20.60 -16.25 4.13
N GLU A 99 -19.42 -16.69 4.56
CA GLU A 99 -19.24 -17.69 5.62
C GLU A 99 -18.41 -17.11 6.78
N HIS A 100 -18.68 -17.55 8.01
CA HIS A 100 -17.89 -17.10 9.17
C HIS A 100 -16.51 -17.77 9.25
N SER A 101 -16.38 -18.98 8.70
CA SER A 101 -15.13 -19.75 8.68
C SER A 101 -14.92 -20.39 7.32
N VAL A 102 -13.68 -20.70 6.98
CA VAL A 102 -13.36 -21.39 5.72
C VAL A 102 -13.70 -22.88 5.87
N GLU A 103 -14.58 -23.38 5.03
CA GLU A 103 -14.82 -24.82 4.81
C GLU A 103 -15.00 -25.08 3.30
N GLU A 104 -13.89 -25.21 2.59
CA GLU A 104 -13.86 -25.25 1.13
C GLU A 104 -13.54 -26.65 0.61
N ALA A 105 -14.52 -27.29 -0.01
CA ALA A 105 -14.29 -28.57 -0.68
C ALA A 105 -13.53 -28.36 -2.00
N PHE A 106 -12.50 -29.18 -2.26
CA PHE A 106 -11.70 -29.13 -3.48
C PHE A 106 -11.49 -30.53 -4.07
N ASP A 107 -11.14 -30.60 -5.36
CA ASP A 107 -10.80 -31.86 -6.05
C ASP A 107 -9.36 -31.93 -6.61
N ARG A 108 -8.63 -30.81 -6.53
CA ARG A 108 -7.23 -30.68 -6.96
C ARG A 108 -6.48 -29.72 -6.04
N LEU A 109 -5.25 -30.07 -5.75
CA LEU A 109 -4.31 -29.26 -4.97
C LEU A 109 -2.95 -29.23 -5.68
N VAL A 110 -2.37 -28.04 -5.83
CA VAL A 110 -0.99 -27.85 -6.30
C VAL A 110 -0.24 -27.02 -5.26
N VAL A 111 0.94 -27.48 -4.84
CA VAL A 111 1.74 -26.78 -3.83
C VAL A 111 3.16 -26.56 -4.30
N TRP A 112 3.65 -25.34 -4.13
CA TRP A 112 5.07 -25.01 -4.15
C TRP A 112 5.51 -24.72 -2.72
N SER A 113 6.53 -25.42 -2.24
CA SER A 113 6.99 -25.26 -0.87
C SER A 113 8.47 -25.58 -0.75
N ALA A 114 9.19 -24.82 0.07
CA ALA A 114 10.56 -25.17 0.48
C ALA A 114 10.62 -25.84 1.86
N GLY A 115 9.48 -25.90 2.57
CA GLY A 115 9.30 -26.63 3.82
C GLY A 115 9.15 -28.14 3.65
N ASP A 116 8.71 -28.82 4.71
CA ASP A 116 8.67 -30.29 4.81
C ASP A 116 7.35 -30.94 4.35
N LEU A 117 6.39 -30.15 3.84
CA LEU A 117 5.04 -30.62 3.48
C LEU A 117 5.06 -31.83 2.54
N ALA A 118 5.95 -31.84 1.54
CA ALA A 118 6.06 -32.95 0.60
C ALA A 118 6.47 -34.27 1.29
N GLU A 119 7.39 -34.20 2.26
CA GLU A 119 7.84 -35.36 3.04
C GLU A 119 6.75 -35.82 4.01
N GLN A 120 6.07 -34.87 4.64
CA GLN A 120 4.91 -35.08 5.48
C GLN A 120 3.77 -35.82 4.74
N LEU A 121 3.49 -35.46 3.49
CA LEU A 121 2.48 -36.12 2.67
C LEU A 121 2.97 -37.50 2.19
N ARG A 122 4.23 -37.62 1.78
CA ARG A 122 4.84 -38.90 1.38
C ARG A 122 4.75 -39.94 2.50
N ALA A 123 5.01 -39.56 3.75
CA ALA A 123 4.97 -40.45 4.90
C ALA A 123 3.55 -41.00 5.20
N ARG A 124 2.51 -40.29 4.77
CA ARG A 124 1.10 -40.65 4.95
C ARG A 124 0.50 -41.37 3.74
N ALA A 125 1.20 -41.37 2.60
CA ALA A 125 0.75 -42.05 1.39
C ALA A 125 0.93 -43.57 1.47
N THR A 126 -0.06 -44.30 0.94
CA THR A 126 -0.03 -45.76 0.81
C THR A 126 0.24 -46.17 -0.64
N PRO A 127 0.96 -47.27 -0.91
CA PRO A 127 1.19 -47.71 -2.28
C PRO A 127 -0.13 -47.99 -3.01
N SER A 128 -0.32 -47.36 -4.16
CA SER A 128 -1.44 -47.58 -5.09
C SER A 128 -0.89 -47.79 -6.51
N PRO A 129 -1.64 -48.43 -7.42
CA PRO A 129 -1.28 -48.46 -8.83
C PRO A 129 -1.15 -47.04 -9.37
N GLU A 130 -0.22 -46.84 -10.30
CA GLU A 130 -0.09 -45.56 -10.99
C GLU A 130 -1.43 -45.17 -11.63
N ASP A 131 -1.86 -43.95 -11.34
CA ASP A 131 -3.05 -43.35 -11.89
C ASP A 131 -2.61 -42.07 -12.64
N ASP A 132 -2.77 -42.04 -13.97
CA ASP A 132 -2.70 -40.85 -14.84
C ASP A 132 -1.72 -39.70 -14.45
N ALA A 133 -0.42 -39.99 -14.39
CA ALA A 133 0.63 -38.98 -14.14
C ALA A 133 0.64 -37.84 -15.18
N ASP A 134 0.19 -38.12 -16.40
CA ASP A 134 0.04 -37.12 -17.45
C ASP A 134 -1.00 -36.05 -17.07
N THR A 135 -2.08 -36.40 -16.39
CA THR A 135 -3.07 -35.44 -15.89
C THR A 135 -2.46 -34.53 -14.83
N ALA A 136 -1.69 -35.08 -13.89
CA ALA A 136 -1.01 -34.30 -12.86
C ALA A 136 -0.03 -33.28 -13.46
N ASN A 137 0.80 -33.71 -14.42
CA ASN A 137 1.76 -32.83 -15.10
C ASN A 137 1.07 -31.78 -15.98
N ARG A 138 -0.02 -32.13 -16.70
CA ARG A 138 -0.82 -31.15 -17.44
C ARG A 138 -1.45 -30.08 -16.53
N LEU A 139 -1.91 -30.48 -15.35
CA LEU A 139 -2.45 -29.56 -14.35
C LEU A 139 -1.36 -28.59 -13.91
N LEU A 140 -0.20 -29.11 -13.49
CA LEU A 140 0.95 -28.31 -13.06
C LEU A 140 1.38 -27.28 -14.12
N GLU A 141 1.57 -27.72 -15.37
CA GLU A 141 1.94 -26.80 -16.46
C GLU A 141 0.86 -25.76 -16.75
N THR A 142 -0.42 -26.13 -16.62
CA THR A 142 -1.51 -25.18 -16.74
C THR A 142 -1.47 -24.13 -15.62
N ARG A 143 -1.14 -24.54 -14.39
CA ARG A 143 -1.03 -23.62 -13.24
C ARG A 143 0.16 -22.68 -13.39
N ARG A 144 1.36 -23.21 -13.67
CA ARG A 144 2.57 -22.44 -14.00
C ARG A 144 2.27 -21.36 -15.03
N LYS A 145 1.71 -21.76 -16.17
CA LYS A 145 1.35 -20.84 -17.25
C LYS A 145 0.33 -19.79 -16.82
N ARG A 146 -0.71 -20.16 -16.05
CA ARG A 146 -1.75 -19.21 -15.63
C ARG A 146 -1.23 -18.19 -14.62
N ARG A 147 -0.44 -18.60 -13.62
CA ARG A 147 0.18 -17.67 -12.65
C ARG A 147 1.10 -16.71 -13.38
N LEU A 148 1.96 -17.23 -14.24
CA LEU A 148 2.88 -16.44 -15.06
C LEU A 148 2.11 -15.45 -15.95
N GLU A 149 1.21 -15.90 -16.83
CA GLU A 149 0.53 -15.02 -17.81
C GLU A 149 -0.45 -14.02 -17.20
N ARG A 150 -1.10 -14.35 -16.07
CA ARG A 150 -2.14 -13.51 -15.46
C ARG A 150 -1.63 -12.68 -14.29
N GLN A 151 -0.87 -13.29 -13.40
CA GLN A 151 -0.46 -12.71 -12.12
C GLN A 151 0.97 -12.15 -12.15
N LEU A 152 1.76 -12.47 -13.19
CA LEU A 152 3.19 -12.17 -13.28
C LEU A 152 3.96 -12.76 -12.09
N ASP A 153 3.59 -13.97 -11.72
CA ASP A 153 4.12 -14.68 -10.55
C ASP A 153 4.76 -16.01 -10.97
N ASN A 154 5.89 -16.33 -10.34
CA ASN A 154 6.74 -17.47 -10.64
C ASN A 154 7.17 -18.16 -9.33
N PRO A 155 6.41 -19.16 -8.87
CA PRO A 155 6.66 -19.80 -7.58
C PRO A 155 7.97 -20.60 -7.57
N GLU A 156 8.44 -21.13 -8.70
CA GLU A 156 9.75 -21.78 -8.77
C GLU A 156 10.92 -20.82 -8.51
N SER A 157 10.83 -19.59 -9.02
CA SER A 157 11.80 -18.52 -8.73
C SER A 157 11.80 -18.16 -7.25
N ARG A 158 10.63 -18.18 -6.59
CA ARG A 158 10.53 -17.98 -5.15
C ARG A 158 11.07 -19.16 -4.34
N VAL A 159 10.80 -20.41 -4.73
CA VAL A 159 11.37 -21.62 -4.10
C VAL A 159 12.89 -21.66 -4.24
N LEU A 160 13.43 -21.18 -5.37
CA LEU A 160 14.88 -21.05 -5.55
C LEU A 160 15.51 -20.15 -4.48
N GLU A 161 14.86 -19.07 -4.06
CA GLU A 161 15.37 -18.19 -3.01
C GLU A 161 15.56 -18.96 -1.68
N ASP A 162 14.60 -19.79 -1.30
CA ASP A 162 14.70 -20.63 -0.09
C ASP A 162 15.73 -21.74 -0.26
N LEU A 163 15.88 -22.31 -1.45
CA LEU A 163 16.96 -23.26 -1.75
C LEU A 163 18.34 -22.62 -1.53
N LEU A 164 18.50 -21.36 -1.95
CA LEU A 164 19.73 -20.59 -1.73
C LEU A 164 19.94 -20.29 -0.23
N GLN A 165 18.88 -19.99 0.53
CA GLN A 165 18.96 -19.83 1.99
C GLN A 165 19.32 -21.14 2.70
N ARG A 166 18.82 -22.29 2.21
CA ARG A 166 19.17 -23.60 2.74
C ARG A 166 20.66 -23.87 2.57
N GLU A 167 21.24 -23.54 1.43
CA GLU A 167 22.70 -23.64 1.21
C GLU A 167 23.48 -22.68 2.12
N ALA A 168 22.93 -21.49 2.39
CA ALA A 168 23.49 -20.55 3.36
C ALA A 168 23.30 -20.98 4.83
N ALA A 169 22.57 -22.08 5.08
CA ALA A 169 22.15 -22.56 6.40
C ALA A 169 21.35 -21.52 7.20
N THR A 170 20.51 -20.73 6.51
CA THR A 170 19.63 -19.72 7.10
C THR A 170 18.14 -19.97 6.87
N LEU A 171 17.78 -20.97 6.04
CA LEU A 171 16.39 -21.39 5.89
C LEU A 171 15.90 -22.07 7.17
N ASP A 172 14.80 -21.57 7.72
CA ASP A 172 14.00 -22.27 8.73
C ASP A 172 12.84 -23.01 8.02
N PRO A 173 12.83 -24.36 8.01
CA PRO A 173 11.78 -25.14 7.34
C PRO A 173 10.36 -24.89 7.90
N ASP A 174 10.24 -24.52 9.17
CA ASP A 174 8.94 -24.29 9.82
C ASP A 174 8.30 -22.95 9.39
N THR A 175 9.12 -22.04 8.85
CA THR A 175 8.71 -20.73 8.37
C THR A 175 9.12 -20.51 6.91
N ALA A 176 9.29 -21.59 6.14
CA ALA A 176 9.67 -21.53 4.74
C ALA A 176 8.49 -21.12 3.85
N TYR A 177 8.80 -20.71 2.62
CA TYR A 177 7.80 -20.36 1.63
C TYR A 177 6.86 -21.53 1.35
N LEU A 178 5.56 -21.23 1.30
CA LEU A 178 4.52 -22.16 0.92
C LEU A 178 3.46 -21.45 0.09
N LEU A 179 3.10 -22.02 -1.05
CA LEU A 179 1.99 -21.59 -1.89
C LEU A 179 1.15 -22.80 -2.25
N ALA A 180 -0.05 -22.89 -1.69
CA ALA A 180 -1.01 -23.96 -1.95
C ALA A 180 -2.23 -23.42 -2.72
N GLU A 181 -2.48 -23.96 -3.91
CA GLU A 181 -3.63 -23.64 -4.74
C GLU A 181 -4.64 -24.79 -4.72
N PHE A 182 -5.90 -24.47 -4.35
CA PHE A 182 -7.02 -25.40 -4.25
C PHE A 182 -8.04 -25.10 -5.35
N ASP A 183 -8.43 -26.10 -6.15
CA ASP A 183 -9.56 -25.98 -7.08
C ASP A 183 -10.86 -26.20 -6.29
N SER A 184 -11.34 -25.15 -5.62
CA SER A 184 -12.57 -25.19 -4.82
C SER A 184 -13.81 -25.38 -5.71
N LYS A 185 -14.77 -26.17 -5.19
CA LYS A 185 -16.04 -26.48 -5.85
C LYS A 185 -16.95 -25.26 -5.98
N ASP A 186 -16.91 -24.35 -5.01
CA ASP A 186 -17.82 -23.20 -4.93
C ASP A 186 -17.16 -21.90 -5.40
N HIS A 187 -15.85 -21.75 -5.17
CA HIS A 187 -15.14 -20.48 -5.36
C HIS A 187 -14.01 -20.50 -6.40
N GLY A 188 -13.79 -21.64 -7.07
CA GLY A 188 -12.72 -21.81 -8.05
C GLY A 188 -11.34 -21.86 -7.39
N TRP A 189 -10.30 -21.33 -8.04
CA TRP A 189 -8.94 -21.44 -7.51
C TRP A 189 -8.72 -20.50 -6.32
N LEU A 190 -8.69 -21.07 -5.11
CA LEU A 190 -8.35 -20.41 -3.86
C LEU A 190 -6.87 -20.66 -3.55
N THR A 191 -6.16 -19.65 -3.03
CA THR A 191 -4.73 -19.74 -2.73
C THR A 191 -4.50 -19.45 -1.25
N ALA A 192 -3.84 -20.39 -0.56
CA ALA A 192 -3.25 -20.15 0.74
C ALA A 192 -1.73 -20.01 0.57
N GLU A 193 -1.18 -18.88 0.97
CA GLU A 193 0.24 -18.53 0.82
C GLU A 193 0.84 -18.18 2.17
N ILE A 194 2.07 -18.63 2.40
CA ILE A 194 2.94 -18.21 3.48
C ILE A 194 4.18 -17.61 2.80
N GLU A 195 4.31 -16.29 2.84
CA GLU A 195 5.45 -15.54 2.32
C GLU A 195 6.31 -15.02 3.48
N PRO A 196 7.42 -15.72 3.82
CA PRO A 196 8.28 -15.39 4.97
C PRO A 196 8.93 -14.01 4.92
N ASN A 197 8.96 -13.38 3.74
CA ASN A 197 9.54 -12.06 3.52
C ASN A 197 8.52 -10.92 3.70
N GLU A 198 7.23 -11.21 3.85
CA GLU A 198 6.19 -10.23 4.15
C GLU A 198 6.03 -10.01 5.66
N THR A 199 5.47 -8.87 6.06
CA THR A 199 5.24 -8.58 7.49
C THR A 199 4.11 -9.42 8.07
N GLU A 200 3.03 -9.59 7.30
CA GLU A 200 1.97 -10.54 7.59
C GLU A 200 2.14 -11.67 6.57
N GLU A 201 2.63 -12.80 7.04
CA GLU A 201 3.17 -13.85 6.19
C GLU A 201 2.05 -14.68 5.55
N VAL A 202 0.90 -14.80 6.22
CA VAL A 202 -0.14 -15.77 5.85
C VAL A 202 -1.29 -15.09 5.14
N TRP A 203 -1.57 -15.53 3.92
CA TRP A 203 -2.55 -14.95 3.03
C TRP A 203 -3.52 -16.02 2.49
N LEU A 204 -4.81 -15.76 2.58
CA LEU A 204 -5.85 -16.53 1.88
C LEU A 204 -6.55 -15.62 0.88
N TYR A 205 -6.47 -15.94 -0.40
CA TYR A 205 -6.98 -15.07 -1.45
C TYR A 205 -7.43 -15.82 -2.70
N ARG A 206 -8.26 -15.15 -3.48
CA ARG A 206 -8.66 -15.59 -4.83
C ARG A 206 -8.23 -14.56 -5.87
N TYR A 207 -7.67 -15.04 -6.97
CA TYR A 207 -7.41 -14.20 -8.13
C TYR A 207 -8.63 -14.19 -9.06
N ASP A 208 -9.36 -13.08 -9.11
CA ASP A 208 -10.58 -12.95 -9.91
C ASP A 208 -10.30 -12.79 -11.41
N ARG A 209 -11.30 -13.07 -12.24
CA ARG A 209 -11.26 -12.90 -13.70
C ARG A 209 -10.98 -11.45 -14.14
N ARG A 210 -11.31 -10.45 -13.31
CA ARG A 210 -11.01 -9.03 -13.51
C ARG A 210 -9.56 -8.65 -13.18
N ARG A 211 -8.70 -9.62 -12.86
CA ARG A 211 -7.29 -9.43 -12.49
C ARG A 211 -7.10 -8.68 -11.16
N VAL A 212 -8.04 -8.86 -10.24
CA VAL A 212 -8.00 -8.32 -8.87
C VAL A 212 -7.80 -9.49 -7.91
N ILE A 213 -7.09 -9.24 -6.81
CA ILE A 213 -6.92 -10.22 -5.74
C ILE A 213 -7.94 -9.91 -4.65
N ASP A 214 -8.94 -10.80 -4.50
CA ASP A 214 -9.89 -10.75 -3.39
C ASP A 214 -9.22 -11.43 -2.19
N THR A 215 -8.80 -10.65 -1.20
CA THR A 215 -8.14 -11.16 0.00
C THR A 215 -9.17 -11.50 1.07
N TRP A 216 -9.35 -12.78 1.37
CA TRP A 216 -10.26 -13.22 2.42
C TRP A 216 -9.67 -12.98 3.80
N MET A 217 -8.39 -13.32 3.97
CA MET A 217 -7.68 -13.10 5.24
C MET A 217 -6.20 -12.86 4.99
N HIS A 218 -5.57 -11.97 5.76
CA HIS A 218 -4.12 -11.70 5.73
C HIS A 218 -3.64 -11.44 7.16
N PHE A 219 -2.69 -12.22 7.68
CA PHE A 219 -2.29 -12.16 9.08
C PHE A 219 -0.90 -12.75 9.34
N HIS A 220 -0.39 -12.57 10.56
CA HIS A 220 0.90 -13.11 10.98
C HIS A 220 0.88 -14.62 11.22
N GLN A 221 2.00 -15.29 10.89
CA GLN A 221 2.18 -16.72 11.12
C GLN A 221 2.03 -17.07 12.62
N VAL A 222 1.48 -18.26 12.92
CA VAL A 222 1.25 -18.71 14.31
C VAL A 222 2.57 -18.80 15.10
N SER A 223 3.67 -19.15 14.43
CA SER A 223 5.00 -19.26 15.02
C SER A 223 5.57 -17.94 15.57
N ASP A 224 5.02 -16.79 15.16
CA ASP A 224 5.48 -15.49 15.65
C ASP A 224 4.82 -15.10 16.99
N TYR A 225 3.86 -15.89 17.46
CA TYR A 225 3.18 -15.71 18.75
C TYR A 225 3.78 -16.59 19.86
N PRO A 226 3.71 -16.14 21.13
CA PRO A 226 3.95 -17.00 22.28
C PRO A 226 3.06 -18.26 22.27
N ALA A 227 3.58 -19.38 22.81
CA ALA A 227 2.93 -20.70 22.72
C ALA A 227 1.53 -20.78 23.36
N ASP A 228 1.27 -19.97 24.39
CA ASP A 228 -0.06 -19.86 25.02
C ASP A 228 -1.07 -19.16 24.09
N HIS A 229 -0.65 -18.11 23.38
CA HIS A 229 -1.46 -17.44 22.35
C HIS A 229 -1.68 -18.30 21.11
N ALA A 230 -0.68 -19.08 20.70
CA ALA A 230 -0.77 -19.97 19.56
C ALA A 230 -1.88 -21.02 19.72
N SER A 231 -2.16 -21.51 20.94
CA SER A 231 -3.19 -22.54 21.17
C SER A 231 -4.63 -22.02 21.05
N THR A 232 -4.91 -20.82 21.59
CA THR A 232 -6.24 -20.16 21.51
C THR A 232 -6.69 -19.82 20.09
N VAL A 233 -5.75 -19.76 19.16
CA VAL A 233 -5.95 -19.34 17.77
C VAL A 233 -6.38 -20.49 16.85
N LEU A 234 -6.18 -21.75 17.27
CA LEU A 234 -6.36 -22.93 16.43
C LEU A 234 -7.69 -23.67 16.66
N ASP A 235 -8.44 -23.31 17.71
CA ASP A 235 -9.56 -24.09 18.27
C ASP A 235 -10.96 -23.60 17.84
N GLY A 236 -11.05 -22.81 16.76
CA GLY A 236 -12.33 -22.30 16.25
C GLY A 236 -12.93 -21.17 17.10
N PHE A 237 -14.24 -20.92 16.95
CA PHE A 237 -14.92 -19.86 17.70
C PHE A 237 -15.16 -20.24 19.16
N ALA A 238 -14.95 -19.29 20.07
CA ALA A 238 -15.27 -19.47 21.48
C ALA A 238 -16.79 -19.58 21.72
N VAL A 239 -17.58 -18.97 20.85
CA VAL A 239 -19.04 -19.05 20.82
C VAL A 239 -19.46 -19.60 19.45
N ASP A 240 -20.25 -20.68 19.46
CA ASP A 240 -20.81 -21.27 18.24
C ASP A 240 -21.77 -20.26 17.57
N PRO A 241 -21.54 -19.86 16.30
CA PRO A 241 -22.44 -18.96 15.58
C PRO A 241 -23.90 -19.43 15.63
N ALA A 242 -24.15 -20.74 15.50
CA ALA A 242 -25.50 -21.31 15.50
C ALA A 242 -26.21 -21.22 16.86
N SER A 243 -25.49 -20.87 17.93
CA SER A 243 -26.04 -20.69 19.28
C SER A 243 -26.56 -19.28 19.55
N LEU A 244 -26.21 -18.31 18.69
CA LEU A 244 -26.61 -16.91 18.85
C LEU A 244 -28.06 -16.68 18.39
N SER A 245 -28.80 -15.85 19.13
CA SER A 245 -30.19 -15.50 18.82
C SER A 245 -30.31 -14.20 18.02
N VAL A 246 -29.37 -13.96 17.10
CA VAL A 246 -29.37 -12.85 16.14
C VAL A 246 -29.47 -13.41 14.72
N LYS A 247 -29.72 -12.57 13.72
CA LYS A 247 -29.65 -13.05 12.33
C LYS A 247 -28.19 -13.32 11.95
N ASP A 248 -27.99 -14.23 11.01
CA ASP A 248 -26.66 -14.67 10.56
C ASP A 248 -25.82 -13.48 10.04
N ASP A 249 -26.45 -12.59 9.27
CA ASP A 249 -25.90 -11.35 8.73
C ASP A 249 -25.68 -10.23 9.78
N GLU A 250 -26.02 -10.48 11.04
CA GLU A 250 -25.80 -9.56 12.18
C GLU A 250 -24.73 -10.10 13.16
N ILE A 251 -24.16 -11.29 12.90
CA ILE A 251 -23.15 -11.90 13.77
C ILE A 251 -21.80 -11.22 13.53
N THR A 252 -21.26 -10.54 14.55
CA THR A 252 -19.92 -9.95 14.48
C THR A 252 -18.86 -10.88 15.07
N GLY A 253 -17.61 -10.74 14.63
CA GLY A 253 -16.48 -11.48 15.20
C GLY A 253 -16.36 -11.36 16.72
N ASN A 254 -16.70 -10.20 17.29
CA ASN A 254 -16.72 -10.00 18.74
C ASN A 254 -17.77 -10.89 19.44
N MET A 255 -18.96 -11.09 18.84
CA MET A 255 -19.98 -12.00 19.36
C MET A 255 -19.53 -13.47 19.33
N LEU A 256 -18.65 -13.82 18.37
CA LEU A 256 -18.01 -15.13 18.27
C LEU A 256 -16.83 -15.33 19.25
N GLY A 257 -16.50 -14.27 20.00
CA GLY A 257 -15.40 -14.25 20.97
C GLY A 257 -14.01 -13.98 20.36
N LEU A 258 -13.96 -13.48 19.12
CA LEU A 258 -12.71 -13.03 18.51
C LEU A 258 -12.25 -11.70 19.13
N ALA A 259 -10.94 -11.44 19.10
CA ALA A 259 -10.41 -10.14 19.49
C ALA A 259 -10.84 -9.05 18.49
N ALA A 260 -11.20 -7.86 19.00
CA ALA A 260 -11.60 -6.73 18.17
C ALA A 260 -10.47 -6.20 17.27
N ARG A 261 -9.20 -6.41 17.69
CA ARG A 261 -8.01 -5.87 17.02
C ARG A 261 -7.16 -7.01 16.45
N PRO A 262 -6.50 -6.80 15.30
CA PRO A 262 -5.49 -7.71 14.82
C PRO A 262 -4.37 -7.91 15.84
N HIS A 263 -4.05 -9.18 16.10
CA HIS A 263 -2.97 -9.53 17.00
C HIS A 263 -1.62 -9.13 16.39
N ARG A 264 -0.75 -8.51 17.18
CA ARG A 264 0.63 -8.21 16.77
C ARG A 264 1.57 -9.20 17.46
N PRO A 265 2.48 -9.86 16.72
CA PRO A 265 3.45 -10.75 17.33
C PRO A 265 4.48 -9.96 18.15
N ASP A 266 5.02 -10.59 19.19
CA ASP A 266 6.11 -10.02 20.00
C ASP A 266 7.42 -9.93 19.18
N ARG A 267 7.56 -10.79 18.17
CA ARG A 267 8.72 -10.87 17.29
C ARG A 267 8.35 -10.37 15.90
N ARG A 268 8.94 -9.25 15.47
CA ARG A 268 9.01 -8.89 14.05
C ARG A 268 10.26 -9.49 13.44
N ARG A 269 10.12 -10.07 12.24
CA ARG A 269 11.28 -10.55 11.47
C ARG A 269 12.10 -9.34 11.01
N ALA A 270 13.41 -9.40 11.27
CA ALA A 270 14.33 -8.35 10.82
C ALA A 270 14.60 -8.51 9.31
N PRO A 271 14.88 -7.42 8.57
CA PRO A 271 15.34 -7.51 7.20
C PRO A 271 16.58 -8.40 7.09
N ARG A 272 16.59 -9.30 6.12
CA ARG A 272 17.70 -10.25 5.87
C ARG A 272 18.90 -9.60 5.19
N VAL A 273 18.63 -8.50 4.48
CA VAL A 273 19.59 -7.71 3.72
C VAL A 273 19.27 -6.24 3.98
N ALA A 274 20.28 -5.37 3.98
CA ALA A 274 20.07 -3.93 3.87
C ALA A 274 20.72 -3.41 2.58
N VAL A 275 20.11 -2.39 1.99
CA VAL A 275 20.66 -1.67 0.83
C VAL A 275 20.89 -0.21 1.21
N PRO A 276 21.98 0.15 1.90
CA PRO A 276 22.19 1.52 2.38
C PRO A 276 22.37 2.56 1.27
N ARG A 277 22.87 2.16 0.09
CA ARG A 277 23.14 3.06 -1.04
C ARG A 277 22.75 2.39 -2.36
N ALA A 278 22.20 3.17 -3.27
CA ALA A 278 21.96 2.77 -4.64
C ALA A 278 22.38 3.88 -5.62
N ALA A 279 22.99 3.50 -6.73
CA ALA A 279 23.26 4.39 -7.85
C ALA A 279 22.53 3.89 -9.09
N VAL A 280 21.97 4.79 -9.89
CA VAL A 280 21.30 4.46 -11.15
C VAL A 280 21.79 5.42 -12.22
N ASP A 281 22.08 4.91 -13.41
CA ASP A 281 22.32 5.69 -14.62
C ASP A 281 21.34 5.22 -15.69
N LEU A 282 20.39 6.09 -16.06
CA LEU A 282 19.25 5.78 -16.91
C LEU A 282 19.29 6.65 -18.17
N ALA A 283 19.41 6.01 -19.33
CA ALA A 283 19.21 6.64 -20.62
C ALA A 283 17.76 6.49 -21.08
N LEU A 284 17.16 7.59 -21.52
CA LEU A 284 15.77 7.70 -21.97
C LEU A 284 15.74 8.24 -23.40
N ASP A 285 15.07 7.54 -24.30
CA ASP A 285 14.90 7.98 -25.68
C ASP A 285 13.56 8.72 -25.91
N SER A 286 13.36 9.20 -27.15
CA SER A 286 12.13 9.92 -27.53
C SER A 286 10.95 9.01 -27.87
N ASP A 287 11.12 7.69 -27.83
CA ASP A 287 10.12 6.70 -28.22
C ASP A 287 9.57 5.91 -27.01
N GLY A 288 10.13 6.15 -25.82
CA GLY A 288 9.65 5.58 -24.56
C GLY A 288 10.54 4.47 -23.99
N ASN A 289 11.64 4.15 -24.68
CA ASN A 289 12.57 3.13 -24.22
C ASN A 289 13.54 3.71 -23.20
N ALA A 290 13.87 2.87 -22.24
CA ALA A 290 14.89 3.12 -21.24
C ALA A 290 15.98 2.05 -21.35
N ILE A 291 17.23 2.46 -21.20
CA ILE A 291 18.38 1.59 -20.98
C ILE A 291 19.00 2.06 -19.67
N GLY A 292 19.11 1.18 -18.69
CA GLY A 292 19.57 1.53 -17.36
C GLY A 292 20.67 0.61 -16.85
N THR A 293 21.57 1.18 -16.06
CA THR A 293 22.43 0.42 -15.15
C THR A 293 22.25 0.90 -13.73
N ALA A 294 22.11 -0.04 -12.80
CA ALA A 294 21.98 0.24 -11.38
C ALA A 294 23.04 -0.51 -10.59
N ALA A 295 23.58 0.11 -9.54
CA ALA A 295 24.45 -0.53 -8.57
C ALA A 295 23.85 -0.41 -7.17
N LEU A 296 23.74 -1.54 -6.48
CA LEU A 296 23.19 -1.65 -5.12
C LEU A 296 24.32 -2.08 -4.19
N LEU A 297 24.61 -1.28 -3.16
CA LEU A 297 25.49 -1.70 -2.07
C LEU A 297 24.68 -2.61 -1.15
N ILE A 298 25.01 -3.89 -1.12
CA ILE A 298 24.30 -4.90 -0.35
C ILE A 298 25.08 -5.20 0.93
N GLU A 299 24.37 -5.17 2.06
CA GLU A 299 24.88 -5.61 3.35
C GLU A 299 23.98 -6.72 3.92
N PRO A 300 24.38 -7.99 3.83
CA PRO A 300 23.64 -9.10 4.43
C PRO A 300 23.57 -8.95 5.95
N LYS A 301 22.39 -9.19 6.54
CA LYS A 301 22.19 -9.25 8.00
C LYS A 301 22.32 -10.67 8.54
N GLU A 302 22.29 -11.64 7.65
CA GLU A 302 22.58 -13.05 7.88
C GLU A 302 23.40 -13.61 6.71
N PRO A 303 24.04 -14.78 6.85
CA PRO A 303 24.69 -15.44 5.71
C PRO A 303 23.73 -15.62 4.55
N THR A 304 24.14 -15.28 3.32
CA THR A 304 23.26 -15.38 2.15
C THR A 304 23.97 -15.96 0.92
N ARG A 305 23.22 -16.73 0.13
CA ARG A 305 23.65 -17.31 -1.16
C ARG A 305 22.90 -16.68 -2.35
N GLY A 306 21.89 -15.86 -2.08
CA GLY A 306 21.03 -15.26 -3.10
C GLY A 306 20.43 -13.93 -2.67
N VAL A 307 20.00 -13.14 -3.65
CA VAL A 307 19.28 -11.88 -3.42
C VAL A 307 18.12 -11.82 -4.39
N ARG A 308 16.94 -11.42 -3.91
CA ARG A 308 15.77 -11.19 -4.75
C ARG A 308 15.48 -9.69 -4.83
N LEU A 309 15.39 -9.18 -6.05
CA LEU A 309 15.10 -7.78 -6.34
C LEU A 309 13.75 -7.64 -7.03
N ARG A 310 13.15 -6.46 -6.92
CA ARG A 310 11.96 -6.05 -7.65
C ARG A 310 12.31 -5.00 -8.71
N ILE A 311 11.71 -5.12 -9.90
CA ILE A 311 11.81 -4.18 -11.02
C ILE A 311 10.46 -4.15 -11.77
N SER A 312 10.20 -3.07 -12.53
CA SER A 312 9.01 -2.93 -13.36
C SER A 312 8.85 -4.13 -14.29
N SER A 313 7.61 -4.62 -14.42
CA SER A 313 7.26 -5.66 -15.39
C SER A 313 7.44 -5.24 -16.85
N THR A 314 7.76 -3.98 -17.13
CA THR A 314 8.07 -3.49 -18.48
C THR A 314 9.57 -3.48 -18.79
N LEU A 315 10.42 -3.89 -17.84
CA LEU A 315 11.86 -3.88 -17.94
C LEU A 315 12.43 -5.30 -17.89
N GLU A 316 13.25 -5.62 -18.88
CA GLU A 316 14.04 -6.84 -18.96
C GLU A 316 15.40 -6.62 -18.32
N VAL A 317 15.80 -7.51 -17.41
CA VAL A 317 17.17 -7.58 -16.92
C VAL A 317 18.03 -8.32 -17.93
N LYS A 318 19.09 -7.66 -18.39
CA LYS A 318 20.00 -8.18 -19.42
C LYS A 318 21.25 -8.82 -18.85
N ASP A 319 21.78 -8.25 -17.77
CA ASP A 319 22.99 -8.74 -17.14
C ASP A 319 23.01 -8.37 -15.65
N VAL A 320 23.60 -9.25 -14.84
CA VAL A 320 23.81 -9.04 -13.40
C VAL A 320 25.25 -9.38 -13.09
N ARG A 321 25.96 -8.45 -12.45
CA ARG A 321 27.35 -8.62 -12.03
C ARG A 321 27.54 -8.33 -10.57
N TRP A 322 28.62 -8.90 -10.03
CA TRP A 322 28.98 -8.83 -8.64
C TRP A 322 30.46 -8.50 -8.45
N ARG A 323 30.75 -7.71 -7.43
CA ARG A 323 32.10 -7.45 -6.94
C ARG A 323 32.11 -7.20 -5.43
N PRO A 324 33.19 -7.59 -4.73
CA PRO A 324 33.34 -7.26 -3.32
C PRO A 324 33.45 -5.75 -3.10
N ASP A 325 33.01 -5.28 -1.92
CA ASP A 325 33.21 -3.91 -1.47
C ASP A 325 34.54 -3.80 -0.71
N ASP A 326 35.65 -3.80 -1.46
CA ASP A 326 37.01 -3.83 -0.91
C ASP A 326 37.53 -2.43 -0.47
N ASP A 327 36.70 -1.37 -0.54
CA ASP A 327 37.20 0.01 -0.44
C ASP A 327 37.11 0.62 0.96
N THR A 328 38.19 1.31 1.34
CA THR A 328 38.34 2.03 2.62
C THR A 328 37.90 3.50 2.52
N SER A 329 37.40 3.91 1.36
CA SER A 329 36.81 5.23 1.08
C SER A 329 35.45 5.09 0.38
N PRO A 330 34.52 6.06 0.52
CA PRO A 330 33.23 6.03 -0.16
C PRO A 330 33.41 6.26 -1.67
N THR A 331 33.71 5.21 -2.40
CA THR A 331 33.80 5.21 -3.87
C THR A 331 32.39 5.28 -4.47
N PRO A 332 32.21 5.94 -5.63
CA PRO A 332 30.96 5.85 -6.39
C PRO A 332 30.61 4.38 -6.67
N LEU A 333 29.34 4.00 -6.49
CA LEU A 333 28.93 2.61 -6.71
C LEU A 333 29.01 2.19 -8.18
N LEU A 334 28.74 3.12 -9.09
CA LEU A 334 29.00 2.96 -10.51
C LEU A 334 30.33 3.64 -10.84
N GLU A 335 31.27 2.91 -11.44
CA GLU A 335 32.54 3.48 -11.91
C GLU A 335 32.27 4.53 -12.99
N ARG A 336 32.78 5.75 -12.77
CA ARG A 336 32.65 6.86 -13.73
C ARG A 336 34.04 7.20 -14.26
N PRO A 337 34.26 7.20 -15.58
CA PRO A 337 35.48 7.76 -16.13
C PRO A 337 35.60 9.25 -15.76
N ALA A 338 36.83 9.76 -15.65
CA ALA A 338 37.06 11.19 -15.54
C ALA A 338 36.46 11.91 -16.77
N PRO A 339 35.96 13.16 -16.64
CA PRO A 339 35.32 13.90 -17.74
C PRO A 339 36.17 13.97 -19.02
N GLU A 340 37.50 13.97 -18.89
CA GLU A 340 38.46 14.02 -20.01
C GLU A 340 38.60 12.69 -20.77
N ARG A 341 38.01 11.60 -20.27
CA ARG A 341 37.99 10.25 -20.90
C ARG A 341 36.60 9.86 -21.44
N ASP A 342 35.60 10.73 -21.28
CA ASP A 342 34.22 10.49 -21.70
C ASP A 342 34.08 10.49 -23.24
N ASP A 343 35.03 11.12 -23.95
CA ASP A 343 35.09 11.25 -25.41
C ASP A 343 35.09 9.90 -26.18
N ALA A 344 35.39 8.78 -25.50
CA ALA A 344 35.45 7.45 -26.10
C ALA A 344 34.14 6.65 -26.00
N ARG A 345 33.15 7.11 -25.21
CA ARG A 345 31.88 6.42 -24.99
C ARG A 345 30.72 7.23 -25.56
N GLU A 346 29.70 6.56 -26.08
CA GLU A 346 28.48 7.25 -26.55
C GLU A 346 27.77 7.92 -25.35
N PRO A 347 27.58 9.26 -25.35
CA PRO A 347 27.06 9.99 -24.19
C PRO A 347 25.64 9.61 -23.77
N ASP A 348 24.87 9.03 -24.69
CA ASP A 348 23.50 8.53 -24.51
C ASP A 348 23.44 7.11 -23.94
N GLN A 349 24.58 6.48 -23.64
CA GLN A 349 24.62 5.13 -23.07
C GLN A 349 25.07 5.14 -21.59
N PRO A 350 24.38 4.39 -20.71
CA PRO A 350 24.85 4.17 -19.33
C PRO A 350 26.22 3.46 -19.29
N PRO A 351 26.94 3.49 -18.14
CA PRO A 351 28.19 2.75 -17.93
C PRO A 351 27.99 1.24 -18.05
N SER A 352 29.05 0.51 -18.41
CA SER A 352 29.03 -0.95 -18.52
C SER A 352 29.23 -1.55 -17.14
N LEU A 353 28.60 -2.70 -16.89
CA LEU A 353 28.74 -3.38 -15.61
C LEU A 353 30.16 -3.89 -15.39
N VAL A 354 30.63 -3.81 -14.14
CA VAL A 354 31.94 -4.29 -13.69
C VAL A 354 31.76 -5.52 -12.78
N GLY A 355 32.77 -6.39 -12.76
CA GLY A 355 32.79 -7.57 -11.88
C GLY A 355 32.45 -8.87 -12.58
N ALA A 356 32.21 -9.91 -11.78
CA ALA A 356 31.91 -11.25 -12.27
C ALA A 356 30.42 -11.38 -12.58
N GLN A 357 30.09 -12.02 -13.70
CA GLN A 357 28.72 -12.27 -14.12
C GLN A 357 28.04 -13.28 -13.18
N LEU A 358 26.74 -13.10 -12.93
CA LEU A 358 25.93 -13.97 -12.09
C LEU A 358 24.77 -14.60 -12.87
N HIS A 359 24.32 -15.76 -12.38
CA HIS A 359 23.05 -16.34 -12.79
C HIS A 359 21.89 -15.59 -12.15
N PHE A 360 20.83 -15.36 -12.92
CA PHE A 360 19.60 -14.76 -12.43
C PHE A 360 18.38 -15.36 -13.13
N VAL A 361 17.22 -15.21 -12.50
CA VAL A 361 15.93 -15.64 -13.03
C VAL A 361 15.01 -14.43 -13.15
N GLN A 362 14.52 -14.18 -14.36
CA GLN A 362 13.40 -13.29 -14.66
C GLN A 362 12.67 -13.88 -15.87
N GLU A 363 11.46 -14.42 -15.70
CA GLU A 363 10.74 -14.99 -16.83
C GLU A 363 10.07 -13.92 -17.70
N ARG A 364 10.01 -14.19 -19.00
CA ARG A 364 9.31 -13.34 -19.98
C ARG A 364 7.87 -13.84 -20.18
N HIS A 365 6.94 -12.91 -20.14
CA HIS A 365 5.51 -13.14 -20.31
C HIS A 365 5.05 -12.67 -21.69
N ASN A 366 4.97 -13.61 -22.63
CA ASN A 366 4.46 -13.32 -23.97
C ASN A 366 2.93 -13.26 -23.97
N ARG A 367 2.37 -12.05 -23.98
CA ARG A 367 0.94 -11.85 -24.23
C ARG A 367 0.68 -11.59 -25.71
N ARG A 368 -0.18 -12.39 -26.32
CA ARG A 368 -0.61 -12.16 -27.71
C ARG A 368 -1.23 -10.76 -27.83
N LEU A 369 -0.69 -9.93 -28.74
CA LEU A 369 -1.17 -8.59 -29.09
C LEU A 369 -0.93 -7.49 -28.02
N GLU A 370 -0.20 -7.77 -26.94
CA GLU A 370 0.25 -6.77 -25.95
C GLU A 370 1.79 -6.65 -26.00
N ALA A 371 2.34 -5.58 -25.43
CA ALA A 371 3.79 -5.46 -25.22
C ALA A 371 4.30 -6.59 -24.32
N ASP A 372 5.57 -6.98 -24.52
CA ASP A 372 6.22 -7.96 -23.66
C ASP A 372 6.22 -7.47 -22.20
N ARG A 373 5.90 -8.38 -21.28
CA ARG A 373 6.06 -8.14 -19.85
C ARG A 373 7.05 -9.14 -19.26
N PHE A 374 7.65 -8.78 -18.15
CA PHE A 374 8.63 -9.57 -17.41
C PHE A 374 8.15 -9.79 -15.98
N GLU A 375 8.63 -10.87 -15.38
CA GLU A 375 8.42 -11.12 -13.96
C GLU A 375 8.96 -9.90 -13.20
N PRO A 376 8.19 -9.31 -12.29
CA PRO A 376 8.63 -8.14 -11.55
C PRO A 376 9.73 -8.49 -10.54
N TRP A 377 9.97 -9.79 -10.31
CA TRP A 377 10.97 -10.31 -9.42
C TRP A 377 12.19 -10.83 -10.20
N VAL A 378 13.37 -10.60 -9.64
CA VAL A 378 14.65 -11.04 -10.19
C VAL A 378 15.40 -11.77 -9.09
N THR A 379 15.49 -13.10 -9.20
CA THR A 379 16.19 -13.94 -8.22
C THR A 379 17.62 -14.18 -8.67
N ILE A 380 18.58 -13.68 -7.90
CA ILE A 380 20.01 -13.68 -8.24
C ILE A 380 20.75 -14.73 -7.39
N THR A 381 21.55 -15.57 -8.05
CA THR A 381 22.42 -16.54 -7.37
C THR A 381 23.84 -15.96 -7.25
N LEU A 382 24.34 -15.83 -6.01
CA LEU A 382 25.69 -15.33 -5.76
C LEU A 382 26.75 -16.36 -6.20
N PRO A 383 28.06 -16.04 -6.24
CA PRO A 383 29.08 -17.03 -6.58
C PRO A 383 29.48 -17.91 -5.37
N ARG A 384 29.26 -17.41 -4.16
CA ARG A 384 29.48 -18.10 -2.88
C ARG A 384 28.49 -17.62 -1.83
N THR A 385 28.46 -18.29 -0.68
CA THR A 385 27.82 -17.73 0.53
C THR A 385 28.62 -16.51 0.99
N VAL A 386 27.93 -15.39 1.15
CA VAL A 386 28.46 -14.15 1.70
C VAL A 386 28.08 -14.07 3.17
N ALA A 387 29.03 -13.72 4.03
CA ALA A 387 28.79 -13.68 5.47
C ALA A 387 27.93 -12.46 5.87
N ALA A 388 27.26 -12.56 7.02
CA ALA A 388 26.59 -11.41 7.63
C ALA A 388 27.58 -10.24 7.83
N GLY A 389 27.20 -9.03 7.42
CA GLY A 389 28.02 -7.82 7.48
C GLY A 389 29.08 -7.70 6.39
N GLU A 390 29.32 -8.75 5.58
CA GLU A 390 30.24 -8.69 4.45
C GLU A 390 29.56 -7.98 3.27
N ARG A 391 29.96 -6.73 3.03
CA ARG A 391 29.37 -5.89 1.98
C ARG A 391 29.86 -6.29 0.58
N PHE A 392 28.99 -6.12 -0.40
CA PHE A 392 29.31 -6.28 -1.81
C PHE A 392 28.41 -5.40 -2.67
N ILE A 393 28.75 -5.28 -3.95
CA ILE A 393 28.00 -4.48 -4.91
C ILE A 393 27.40 -5.41 -5.96
N LEU A 394 26.08 -5.27 -6.17
CA LEU A 394 25.36 -5.87 -7.30
C LEU A 394 25.14 -4.79 -8.35
N GLU A 395 25.61 -5.05 -9.56
CA GLU A 395 25.35 -4.20 -10.72
C GLU A 395 24.37 -4.90 -11.66
N VAL A 396 23.35 -4.19 -12.12
CA VAL A 396 22.26 -4.73 -12.93
C VAL A 396 22.08 -3.85 -14.17
N ALA A 397 22.10 -4.46 -15.35
CA ALA A 397 21.75 -3.81 -16.61
C ALA A 397 20.34 -4.23 -17.02
N TYR A 398 19.53 -3.27 -17.45
CA TYR A 398 18.14 -3.50 -17.82
C TYR A 398 17.69 -2.56 -18.92
N GLU A 399 16.69 -2.98 -19.70
CA GLU A 399 16.10 -2.16 -20.75
C GLU A 399 14.61 -2.46 -20.94
N GLY A 400 13.89 -1.54 -21.56
CA GLY A 400 12.48 -1.76 -21.93
C GLY A 400 11.70 -0.47 -22.06
N GLU A 401 10.38 -0.59 -22.25
CA GLU A 401 9.50 0.56 -22.45
C GLU A 401 9.01 1.07 -21.07
N LEU A 402 9.81 1.94 -20.44
CA LEU A 402 9.55 2.46 -19.09
C LEU A 402 8.64 3.68 -19.08
N VAL A 403 8.67 4.49 -20.14
CA VAL A 403 7.92 5.75 -20.19
C VAL A 403 6.99 5.78 -21.41
N GLU A 404 5.80 6.32 -21.23
CA GLU A 404 4.82 6.56 -22.30
C GLU A 404 4.91 8.02 -22.75
N ARG A 405 5.01 8.25 -24.06
CA ARG A 405 5.16 9.60 -24.63
C ARG A 405 3.83 10.29 -24.88
N HIS A 406 3.66 11.48 -24.30
CA HIS A 406 2.50 12.33 -24.52
C HIS A 406 2.84 13.48 -25.48
N ARG A 407 2.47 13.31 -26.76
CA ARG A 407 2.87 14.24 -27.83
C ARG A 407 2.28 15.64 -27.70
N GLN A 408 1.15 15.78 -27.02
CA GLN A 408 0.47 17.08 -26.87
C GLN A 408 1.21 17.97 -25.88
N THR A 409 1.60 17.41 -24.74
CA THR A 409 2.23 18.12 -23.61
C THR A 409 3.75 18.08 -23.64
N LEU A 410 4.35 17.28 -24.53
CA LEU A 410 5.79 17.14 -24.74
C LEU A 410 6.54 16.56 -23.52
N ASP A 411 5.81 15.82 -22.68
CA ASP A 411 6.29 15.10 -21.51
C ASP A 411 6.05 13.58 -21.66
N PHE A 412 6.50 12.85 -20.65
CA PHE A 412 6.47 11.39 -20.62
C PHE A 412 6.03 10.89 -19.25
N ILE A 413 5.06 9.96 -19.24
CA ILE A 413 4.55 9.35 -18.02
C ILE A 413 5.32 8.07 -17.74
N LEU A 414 5.78 7.89 -16.51
CA LEU A 414 6.35 6.63 -16.04
C LEU A 414 5.26 5.56 -15.93
N LYS A 415 5.51 4.38 -16.51
CA LYS A 415 4.59 3.23 -16.39
C LYS A 415 4.63 2.57 -15.02
N ASP A 416 5.71 2.76 -14.26
CA ASP A 416 5.86 2.32 -12.87
C ASP A 416 6.71 3.35 -12.12
N THR A 417 6.12 4.07 -11.16
CA THR A 417 6.81 5.13 -10.42
C THR A 417 7.63 4.63 -9.23
N LEU A 418 7.54 3.33 -8.87
CA LEU A 418 8.18 2.73 -7.70
C LEU A 418 9.28 1.71 -8.03
N ASN A 419 9.12 0.95 -9.12
CA ASN A 419 10.04 -0.13 -9.52
C ASN A 419 10.72 0.15 -10.86
N TRP A 420 10.78 1.42 -11.30
CA TRP A 420 11.53 1.85 -12.49
C TRP A 420 13.05 1.53 -12.42
N ARG A 421 13.55 1.17 -11.24
CA ARG A 421 14.90 0.65 -11.00
C ARG A 421 14.83 -0.66 -10.20
N PRO A 422 15.85 -1.53 -10.30
CA PRO A 422 16.04 -2.63 -9.36
C PRO A 422 16.09 -2.13 -7.91
N ARG A 423 15.30 -2.76 -7.04
CA ARG A 423 15.27 -2.46 -5.60
C ARG A 423 15.01 -3.72 -4.78
N HIS A 424 15.51 -3.74 -3.55
CA HIS A 424 15.17 -4.81 -2.62
C HIS A 424 13.74 -4.58 -2.05
N PRO A 425 12.94 -5.64 -1.82
CA PRO A 425 11.52 -5.50 -1.43
C PRO A 425 11.28 -5.06 0.02
N ASP A 426 12.28 -5.20 0.90
CA ASP A 426 12.17 -4.86 2.33
C ASP A 426 11.88 -3.38 2.64
N GLY A 427 11.80 -2.53 1.61
CA GLY A 427 11.50 -1.11 1.76
C GLY A 427 12.59 -0.35 2.49
N SER A 428 13.81 -0.88 2.56
CA SER A 428 14.92 -0.22 3.25
C SER A 428 15.24 1.15 2.65
N TYR A 429 15.48 2.10 3.55
CA TYR A 429 15.90 3.46 3.20
C TYR A 429 17.30 3.41 2.57
N ASN A 430 17.43 4.03 1.40
CA ASN A 430 18.70 4.11 0.68
C ASN A 430 19.04 5.56 0.33
N GLN A 431 20.32 5.90 0.42
CA GLN A 431 20.82 7.08 -0.26
C GLN A 431 20.94 6.80 -1.76
N LEU A 432 20.38 7.70 -2.56
CA LEU A 432 20.30 7.62 -4.02
C LEU A 432 21.27 8.58 -4.72
N ASP A 433 21.94 8.06 -5.75
CA ASP A 433 22.73 8.80 -6.75
C ASP A 433 22.19 8.48 -8.15
N LEU A 434 21.43 9.39 -8.74
CA LEU A 434 20.66 9.18 -9.94
C LEU A 434 21.24 10.01 -11.09
N THR A 435 21.69 9.36 -12.14
CA THR A 435 22.10 10.00 -13.40
C THR A 435 21.03 9.71 -14.45
N PHE A 436 20.62 10.74 -15.17
CA PHE A 436 19.69 10.64 -16.29
C PHE A 436 20.35 11.16 -17.56
N ARG A 437 20.18 10.43 -18.66
CA ARG A 437 20.68 10.77 -20.00
C ARG A 437 19.49 10.84 -20.95
N MET A 438 19.37 11.93 -21.68
CA MET A 438 18.23 12.15 -22.57
C MET A 438 18.59 13.11 -23.70
N PRO A 439 17.80 13.17 -24.79
CA PRO A 439 17.93 14.22 -25.79
C PRO A 439 17.97 15.62 -25.16
N GLU A 440 18.86 16.49 -25.67
CA GLU A 440 19.20 17.80 -25.09
C GLU A 440 17.99 18.66 -24.70
N ARG A 441 16.92 18.61 -25.49
CA ARG A 441 15.70 19.42 -25.30
C ARG A 441 14.92 19.09 -24.05
N TYR A 442 15.09 17.90 -23.47
CA TYR A 442 14.33 17.44 -22.32
C TYR A 442 15.10 17.64 -21.02
N ARG A 443 14.38 17.65 -19.90
CA ARG A 443 14.90 17.75 -18.53
C ARG A 443 14.20 16.74 -17.61
N ILE A 444 14.79 16.55 -16.43
CA ILE A 444 14.26 15.71 -15.37
C ILE A 444 13.83 16.58 -14.18
N ALA A 445 12.64 16.29 -13.68
CA ALA A 445 12.11 16.73 -12.40
C ALA A 445 12.20 15.55 -11.42
N SER A 446 13.16 15.55 -10.50
CA SER A 446 13.33 14.49 -9.49
C SER A 446 13.48 15.09 -8.09
N GLY A 447 13.20 14.30 -7.06
CA GLY A 447 13.46 14.70 -5.67
C GLY A 447 14.95 14.62 -5.33
N GLY A 448 15.34 15.28 -4.25
CA GLY A 448 16.75 15.47 -3.86
C GLY A 448 17.38 16.69 -4.53
N THR A 449 18.71 16.70 -4.61
CA THR A 449 19.50 17.85 -5.05
C THR A 449 20.16 17.59 -6.40
N LEU A 450 19.91 18.46 -7.38
CA LEU A 450 20.63 18.48 -8.65
C LEU A 450 22.08 18.93 -8.40
N VAL A 451 23.04 18.03 -8.60
CA VAL A 451 24.47 18.28 -8.35
C VAL A 451 25.30 18.46 -9.62
N GLU A 452 24.77 18.05 -10.78
CA GLU A 452 25.42 18.22 -12.08
C GLU A 452 24.36 18.31 -13.20
N GLU A 453 24.56 19.23 -14.13
CA GLU A 453 23.84 19.28 -15.40
C GLU A 453 24.82 19.68 -16.51
N ARG A 454 24.92 18.86 -17.57
CA ARG A 454 25.78 19.14 -18.72
C ARG A 454 25.18 18.61 -20.02
N ILE A 455 25.73 19.07 -21.14
CA ILE A 455 25.37 18.62 -22.48
C ILE A 455 26.63 18.04 -23.13
N ALA A 456 26.51 16.83 -23.70
CA ALA A 456 27.57 16.14 -24.44
C ALA A 456 27.00 15.64 -25.77
N GLY A 457 27.43 16.24 -26.89
CA GLY A 457 26.75 16.05 -28.18
C GLY A 457 25.29 16.52 -28.10
N ASP A 458 24.37 15.67 -28.55
CA ASP A 458 22.92 15.93 -28.48
C ASP A 458 22.25 15.37 -27.21
N THR A 459 23.05 14.98 -26.20
CA THR A 459 22.59 14.36 -24.94
C THR A 459 22.74 15.32 -23.78
N ARG A 460 21.65 15.60 -23.06
CA ARG A 460 21.68 16.19 -21.72
C ARG A 460 21.91 15.08 -20.70
N ILE A 461 22.78 15.37 -19.74
CA ILE A 461 23.09 14.49 -18.61
C ILE A 461 22.83 15.29 -17.33
N MET A 462 21.95 14.77 -16.46
CA MET A 462 21.60 15.38 -15.18
C MET A 462 21.85 14.38 -14.05
N ARG A 463 22.48 14.85 -12.96
CA ARG A 463 22.74 14.03 -11.78
C ARG A 463 22.08 14.60 -10.55
N TRP A 464 21.28 13.77 -9.89
CA TRP A 464 20.57 14.07 -8.66
C TRP A 464 21.08 13.19 -7.52
N THR A 465 21.16 13.73 -6.32
CA THR A 465 21.53 12.98 -5.12
C THR A 465 20.60 13.30 -3.97
N THR A 466 20.29 12.30 -3.16
CA THR A 466 19.61 12.51 -1.87
C THR A 466 20.64 12.73 -0.77
N ALA A 467 20.41 13.72 0.10
CA ALA A 467 21.27 13.99 1.24
C ALA A 467 21.07 12.91 2.32
N GLU A 468 19.81 12.68 2.70
CA GLU A 468 19.39 11.64 3.63
C GLU A 468 18.83 10.41 2.89
N PRO A 469 18.92 9.21 3.49
CA PRO A 469 18.28 8.02 2.95
C PRO A 469 16.77 8.22 2.76
N VAL A 470 16.23 7.71 1.65
CA VAL A 470 14.80 7.73 1.34
C VAL A 470 14.28 6.33 1.08
N ARG A 471 13.01 6.07 1.40
CA ARG A 471 12.36 4.77 1.13
C ARG A 471 12.05 4.55 -0.34
N SER A 472 11.62 5.61 -1.03
CA SER A 472 11.31 5.60 -2.46
C SER A 472 11.51 6.97 -3.09
N MET A 473 11.75 6.98 -4.40
CA MET A 473 11.92 8.18 -5.20
C MET A 473 11.43 7.92 -6.62
N SER A 474 10.95 8.97 -7.28
CA SER A 474 10.56 8.95 -8.67
C SER A 474 11.07 10.19 -9.41
N PHE A 475 10.65 10.34 -10.66
CA PHE A 475 10.98 11.50 -11.48
C PHE A 475 9.91 11.76 -12.53
N HIS A 476 9.92 12.95 -13.14
CA HIS A 476 9.16 13.27 -14.33
C HIS A 476 10.11 13.74 -15.43
N TYR A 477 9.79 13.38 -16.67
CA TYR A 477 10.65 13.57 -17.84
C TYR A 477 9.88 14.33 -18.91
N GLY A 478 10.42 15.44 -19.40
CA GLY A 478 9.73 16.27 -20.38
C GLY A 478 10.45 17.55 -20.72
N GLU A 479 9.80 18.38 -21.54
CA GLU A 479 10.26 19.73 -21.86
C GLU A 479 9.63 20.71 -20.87
N PHE A 480 10.44 21.35 -20.02
CA PHE A 480 9.94 22.19 -18.93
C PHE A 480 10.53 23.60 -18.95
N ASP A 481 9.65 24.58 -18.72
CA ASP A 481 9.94 25.87 -18.13
C ASP A 481 9.88 25.75 -16.60
N ILE A 482 10.90 26.27 -15.93
CA ILE A 482 11.05 26.15 -14.47
C ILE A 482 10.79 27.50 -13.84
N THR A 483 9.82 27.56 -12.92
CA THR A 483 9.59 28.73 -12.07
C THR A 483 9.91 28.36 -10.62
N GLN A 484 10.81 29.12 -9.99
CA GLN A 484 11.26 28.87 -8.63
C GLN A 484 11.08 30.11 -7.75
N VAL A 485 10.59 29.89 -6.54
CA VAL A 485 10.58 30.87 -5.45
C VAL A 485 11.32 30.31 -4.23
N THR A 486 11.61 31.16 -3.24
CA THR A 486 12.35 30.74 -2.04
C THR A 486 11.76 31.39 -0.78
N PRO A 487 10.52 31.05 -0.40
CA PRO A 487 9.91 31.50 0.86
C PRO A 487 10.75 31.07 2.05
N ASP A 488 11.14 32.02 2.92
CA ASP A 488 11.91 31.78 4.15
C ASP A 488 13.15 30.86 4.00
N GLY A 489 13.77 30.86 2.80
CA GLY A 489 14.95 30.06 2.50
C GLY A 489 14.68 28.67 1.90
N LEU A 490 13.42 28.23 1.80
CA LEU A 490 13.03 26.95 1.20
C LEU A 490 12.77 27.09 -0.31
N PRO A 491 13.55 26.48 -1.21
CA PRO A 491 13.27 26.48 -2.64
C PRO A 491 12.00 25.70 -2.98
N VAL A 492 11.06 26.36 -3.67
CA VAL A 492 9.84 25.74 -4.22
C VAL A 492 9.83 25.97 -5.73
N SER A 493 9.84 24.88 -6.50
CA SER A 493 9.96 24.90 -7.96
C SER A 493 8.80 24.20 -8.64
N VAL A 494 8.25 24.83 -9.68
CA VAL A 494 7.24 24.23 -10.57
C VAL A 494 7.85 24.01 -11.96
N TYR A 495 7.81 22.76 -12.41
CA TYR A 495 8.29 22.30 -13.72
C TYR A 495 7.07 22.08 -14.62
N ALA A 496 6.96 22.89 -15.67
CA ALA A 496 5.76 22.92 -16.52
C ALA A 496 6.08 23.35 -17.95
N ASN A 497 5.24 23.00 -18.91
CA ASN A 497 5.31 23.51 -20.29
C ASN A 497 4.07 24.36 -20.59
N ASP A 498 4.16 25.32 -21.51
CA ASP A 498 2.96 26.05 -22.00
C ASP A 498 1.96 25.13 -22.74
N ASN A 499 2.38 23.94 -23.18
CA ASN A 499 1.49 22.93 -23.77
C ASN A 499 0.81 22.03 -22.72
N HIS A 500 1.21 22.11 -21.45
CA HIS A 500 0.57 21.37 -20.36
C HIS A 500 -0.89 21.80 -20.18
N LEU A 501 -1.77 20.82 -19.98
CA LEU A 501 -3.23 21.01 -20.04
C LEU A 501 -3.70 21.95 -18.92
N GLY A 502 -3.07 21.86 -17.75
CA GLY A 502 -3.46 22.62 -16.57
C GLY A 502 -2.90 24.06 -16.50
N PHE A 503 -1.98 24.45 -17.39
CA PHE A 503 -1.25 25.72 -17.29
C PHE A 503 -1.79 26.83 -18.20
N ASN A 504 -3.04 27.23 -17.97
CA ASN A 504 -3.54 28.51 -18.51
C ASN A 504 -2.77 29.71 -17.90
N PRO A 505 -2.71 30.88 -18.56
CA PRO A 505 -2.03 32.06 -18.03
C PRO A 505 -2.48 32.43 -16.60
N GLY A 506 -1.54 32.53 -15.66
CA GLY A 506 -1.80 32.82 -14.23
C GLY A 506 -1.91 31.59 -13.33
N ASN A 507 -2.14 30.40 -13.89
CA ASN A 507 -2.27 29.16 -13.11
C ASN A 507 -0.95 28.75 -12.45
N ARG A 508 0.19 29.03 -13.09
CA ARG A 508 1.51 28.71 -12.54
C ARG A 508 1.79 29.52 -11.28
N GLU A 509 1.56 30.83 -11.33
CA GLU A 509 1.76 31.74 -10.20
C GLU A 509 0.81 31.39 -9.06
N LYS A 510 -0.45 31.08 -9.38
CA LYS A 510 -1.44 30.65 -8.39
C LYS A 510 -1.03 29.34 -7.73
N THR A 511 -0.57 28.35 -8.51
CA THR A 511 -0.10 27.07 -7.97
C THR A 511 1.05 27.30 -6.99
N ILE A 512 2.03 28.13 -7.35
CA ILE A 512 3.13 28.46 -6.44
C ILE A 512 2.61 29.11 -5.15
N ASP A 513 1.73 30.09 -5.25
CA ASP A 513 1.13 30.75 -4.08
C ASP A 513 0.41 29.76 -3.15
N ASP A 514 -0.39 28.83 -3.72
CA ASP A 514 -1.08 27.80 -2.94
C ASP A 514 -0.10 26.83 -2.27
N LEU A 515 0.96 26.41 -2.97
CA LEU A 515 1.99 25.53 -2.42
C LEU A 515 2.71 26.19 -1.24
N VAL A 516 3.09 27.46 -1.36
CA VAL A 516 3.76 28.22 -0.29
C VAL A 516 2.85 28.37 0.91
N LYS A 517 1.59 28.79 0.71
CA LYS A 517 0.60 28.91 1.80
C LYS A 517 0.34 27.57 2.49
N ALA A 518 0.25 26.48 1.74
CA ALA A 518 0.07 25.14 2.32
C ALA A 518 1.27 24.74 3.19
N ILE A 519 2.51 24.97 2.71
CA ILE A 519 3.72 24.70 3.50
C ILE A 519 3.75 25.54 4.79
N GLU A 520 3.45 26.84 4.71
CA GLU A 520 3.40 27.71 5.89
C GLU A 520 2.34 27.22 6.90
N PHE A 521 1.12 26.94 6.42
CA PHE A 521 0.03 26.44 7.23
C PHE A 521 0.33 25.10 7.91
N TYR A 522 0.90 24.14 7.17
CA TYR A 522 1.27 22.84 7.72
C TYR A 522 2.49 22.94 8.63
N SER A 523 3.41 23.87 8.40
CA SER A 523 4.50 24.13 9.33
C SER A 523 4.00 24.58 10.71
N ASP A 524 2.86 25.26 10.73
CA ASP A 524 2.15 25.66 11.95
C ASP A 524 1.42 24.51 12.66
N TYR A 525 0.97 23.48 11.92
CA TYR A 525 0.28 22.33 12.48
C TYR A 525 1.19 21.14 12.81
N PHE A 526 2.23 20.90 12.03
CA PHE A 526 3.02 19.66 12.06
C PHE A 526 4.51 19.90 12.41
N GLY A 527 4.97 21.15 12.36
CA GLY A 527 6.38 21.50 12.55
C GLY A 527 7.10 21.72 11.22
N PRO A 528 8.41 22.03 11.25
CA PRO A 528 9.16 22.46 10.06
C PRO A 528 9.01 21.52 8.87
N TYR A 529 9.07 22.08 7.66
CA TYR A 529 9.07 21.30 6.43
C TYR A 529 10.25 20.29 6.42
N PRO A 530 10.03 18.99 6.12
CA PRO A 530 11.00 17.93 6.39
C PRO A 530 12.10 17.77 5.34
N PHE A 531 12.07 18.52 4.23
CA PHE A 531 13.04 18.37 3.12
C PHE A 531 13.68 19.70 2.73
N ASP A 532 14.80 19.64 2.00
CA ASP A 532 15.56 20.84 1.61
C ASP A 532 14.88 21.67 0.51
N SER A 533 13.93 21.09 -0.23
CA SER A 533 13.20 21.75 -1.30
C SER A 533 11.87 21.03 -1.61
N LEU A 534 11.00 21.70 -2.36
CA LEU A 534 9.82 21.09 -2.98
C LEU A 534 9.86 21.32 -4.49
N LEU A 535 9.81 20.24 -5.25
CA LEU A 535 9.60 20.27 -6.70
C LEU A 535 8.20 19.73 -7.03
N VAL A 536 7.43 20.49 -7.81
CA VAL A 536 6.10 20.11 -8.28
C VAL A 536 6.07 20.09 -9.81
N THR A 537 5.40 19.11 -10.41
CA THR A 537 5.24 19.02 -11.86
C THR A 537 3.88 18.43 -12.23
N GLU A 538 3.33 18.88 -13.36
CA GLU A 538 2.12 18.31 -13.93
C GLU A 538 2.43 16.99 -14.64
N THR A 539 1.50 16.04 -14.53
CA THR A 539 1.45 14.79 -15.28
C THR A 539 0.05 14.65 -15.90
N GLN A 540 -0.07 13.99 -17.06
CA GLN A 540 -1.39 13.68 -17.64
C GLN A 540 -2.07 12.46 -16.97
N THR A 541 -2.09 12.44 -15.64
CA THR A 541 -2.81 11.44 -14.83
C THR A 541 -4.07 12.06 -14.23
N ASP A 542 -4.92 11.25 -13.60
CA ASP A 542 -6.09 11.67 -12.81
C ASP A 542 -5.86 11.54 -11.29
N TYR A 543 -4.61 11.37 -10.88
CA TYR A 543 -4.19 11.23 -9.48
C TYR A 543 -2.91 12.04 -9.20
N GLY A 544 -2.50 12.07 -7.93
CA GLY A 544 -1.28 12.71 -7.46
C GLY A 544 -0.38 11.69 -6.77
N GLN A 545 0.92 11.95 -6.77
CA GLN A 545 1.88 11.15 -6.02
C GLN A 545 2.94 12.05 -5.39
N ALA A 546 3.07 11.93 -4.07
CA ALA A 546 4.10 12.59 -3.30
C ALA A 546 5.27 11.66 -2.98
N PHE A 547 6.47 12.13 -3.28
CA PHE A 547 7.76 11.56 -2.89
C PHE A 547 8.52 12.60 -2.04
N PRO A 548 9.60 12.20 -1.34
CA PRO A 548 10.44 13.14 -0.60
C PRO A 548 10.92 14.32 -1.47
N GLY A 549 10.38 15.52 -1.22
CA GLY A 549 10.71 16.74 -1.95
C GLY A 549 10.23 16.81 -3.40
N LEU A 550 9.38 15.87 -3.85
CA LEU A 550 8.83 15.81 -5.21
C LEU A 550 7.34 15.51 -5.16
N VAL A 551 6.52 16.28 -5.86
CA VAL A 551 5.09 16.00 -6.03
C VAL A 551 4.76 15.97 -7.52
N LEU A 552 4.23 14.84 -7.96
CA LEU A 552 3.65 14.65 -9.27
C LEU A 552 2.14 14.93 -9.16
N LEU A 553 1.66 15.94 -9.85
CA LEU A 553 0.26 16.38 -9.79
C LEU A 553 -0.45 16.10 -11.10
N SER A 554 -1.72 15.69 -11.04
CA SER A 554 -2.60 15.68 -12.22
C SER A 554 -2.71 17.08 -12.83
N TYR A 555 -2.85 17.16 -14.16
CA TYR A 555 -3.18 18.40 -14.87
C TYR A 555 -4.42 19.12 -14.33
N GLN A 556 -5.39 18.39 -13.78
CA GLN A 556 -6.59 18.94 -13.16
C GLN A 556 -6.25 19.84 -11.95
N ALA A 557 -5.16 19.50 -11.26
CA ALA A 557 -4.62 20.22 -10.11
C ALA A 557 -3.96 21.56 -10.46
N PHE A 558 -3.96 22.01 -11.72
CA PHE A 558 -3.37 23.31 -12.08
C PHE A 558 -4.41 24.31 -12.58
N GLY A 559 -5.68 23.95 -12.74
CA GLY A 559 -6.75 24.94 -12.95
C GLY A 559 -7.97 24.49 -13.75
N GLU A 560 -8.17 23.19 -13.96
CA GLU A 560 -9.42 22.68 -14.56
C GLU A 560 -10.44 22.20 -13.54
N LEU A 561 -10.04 21.95 -12.30
CA LEU A 561 -10.98 21.73 -11.20
C LEU A 561 -11.65 23.05 -10.80
N HIS A 562 -12.86 22.97 -10.25
CA HIS A 562 -13.57 24.15 -9.79
C HIS A 562 -12.74 24.87 -8.70
N THR A 563 -12.86 26.19 -8.61
CA THR A 563 -12.20 26.99 -7.56
C THR A 563 -12.50 26.38 -6.19
N GLY A 564 -11.47 25.94 -5.47
CA GLY A 564 -11.57 25.22 -4.22
C GLY A 564 -11.04 23.78 -4.29
N GLU A 565 -11.46 22.97 -5.27
CA GLU A 565 -11.05 21.56 -5.44
C GLU A 565 -9.57 21.44 -5.80
N SER A 566 -9.14 22.32 -6.70
CA SER A 566 -7.78 22.38 -7.19
C SER A 566 -6.80 22.68 -6.03
N GLU A 567 -7.16 23.65 -5.19
CA GLU A 567 -6.41 24.08 -4.02
C GLU A 567 -6.32 22.98 -2.98
N LEU A 568 -7.44 22.28 -2.75
CA LEU A 568 -7.53 21.15 -1.84
C LEU A 568 -6.65 19.99 -2.29
N PHE A 569 -6.67 19.68 -3.58
CA PHE A 569 -5.86 18.60 -4.11
C PHE A 569 -4.36 18.93 -4.03
N ARG A 570 -3.95 20.16 -4.35
CA ARG A 570 -2.57 20.63 -4.10
C ARG A 570 -2.20 20.54 -2.62
N ALA A 571 -3.08 20.98 -1.73
CA ALA A 571 -2.88 20.94 -0.29
C ALA A 571 -2.80 19.50 0.26
N HIS A 572 -3.57 18.55 -0.28
CA HIS A 572 -3.49 17.12 0.05
C HIS A 572 -2.09 16.58 -0.27
N GLU A 573 -1.62 16.83 -1.49
CA GLU A 573 -0.34 16.31 -1.96
C GLU A 573 0.86 16.97 -1.26
N VAL A 574 0.76 18.24 -0.86
CA VAL A 574 1.76 18.89 0.00
C VAL A 574 1.75 18.31 1.41
N ALA A 575 0.58 17.95 1.96
CA ALA A 575 0.50 17.35 3.29
C ALA A 575 1.25 16.01 3.38
N HIS A 576 1.31 15.26 2.28
CA HIS A 576 2.11 14.03 2.20
C HIS A 576 3.62 14.23 2.40
N GLN A 577 4.13 15.46 2.27
CA GLN A 577 5.52 15.74 2.60
C GLN A 577 5.80 15.46 4.09
N TRP A 578 4.83 15.67 4.98
CA TRP A 578 4.88 15.18 6.36
C TRP A 578 4.35 13.74 6.45
N TRP A 579 3.13 13.49 5.95
CA TRP A 579 2.41 12.23 6.13
C TRP A 579 2.66 11.24 4.98
N GLY A 580 3.66 10.38 5.13
CA GLY A 580 4.04 9.35 4.15
C GLY A 580 5.47 9.52 3.62
N ALA A 581 5.89 10.77 3.31
CA ALA A 581 7.26 11.02 2.86
C ALA A 581 8.20 11.28 4.05
N GLY A 582 7.85 12.22 4.95
CA GLY A 582 8.65 12.56 6.13
C GLY A 582 8.41 11.63 7.32
N ILE A 583 7.21 11.09 7.45
CA ILE A 583 6.79 10.11 8.45
C ILE A 583 6.20 8.91 7.71
N ASP A 584 6.90 7.78 7.73
CA ASP A 584 6.48 6.56 7.04
C ASP A 584 5.45 5.78 7.86
N TRP A 585 4.93 4.66 7.36
CA TRP A 585 4.00 3.81 8.09
C TRP A 585 4.65 2.48 8.51
N ALA A 586 4.32 1.98 9.70
CA ALA A 586 4.96 0.80 10.30
C ALA A 586 4.57 -0.54 9.67
N GLY A 587 3.50 -0.56 8.87
CA GLY A 587 2.96 -1.72 8.15
C GLY A 587 1.73 -1.31 7.34
N TYR A 588 1.31 -2.10 6.36
CA TYR A 588 0.25 -1.68 5.42
C TYR A 588 -1.08 -1.32 6.13
N ARG A 589 -1.37 -1.96 7.28
CA ARG A 589 -2.55 -1.65 8.11
C ARG A 589 -2.56 -0.22 8.66
N ASP A 590 -1.39 0.42 8.75
CA ASP A 590 -1.21 1.78 9.24
C ASP A 590 -1.18 2.81 8.09
N GLN A 591 -1.23 2.35 6.83
CA GLN A 591 -1.20 3.23 5.64
C GLN A 591 -2.39 4.19 5.62
N TRP A 592 -3.52 3.86 6.24
CA TRP A 592 -4.67 4.77 6.26
C TRP A 592 -4.35 6.14 6.85
N MET A 593 -3.35 6.19 7.73
CA MET A 593 -2.91 7.43 8.34
C MET A 593 -2.25 8.37 7.32
N THR A 594 -1.65 7.89 6.23
CA THR A 594 -1.11 8.80 5.20
C THR A 594 -2.24 9.51 4.48
N GLU A 595 -3.16 8.75 3.91
CA GLU A 595 -4.25 9.27 3.09
C GLU A 595 -5.26 10.05 3.92
N GLY A 596 -5.70 9.49 5.06
CA GLY A 596 -6.66 10.14 5.95
C GLY A 596 -6.11 11.44 6.56
N PHE A 597 -4.82 11.49 6.93
CA PHE A 597 -4.21 12.70 7.49
C PHE A 597 -4.00 13.75 6.41
N ALA A 598 -3.52 13.37 5.22
CA ALA A 598 -3.38 14.30 4.10
C ALA A 598 -4.74 14.88 3.67
N GLN A 599 -5.76 14.03 3.56
CA GLN A 599 -7.13 14.42 3.20
C GLN A 599 -7.74 15.37 4.24
N TYR A 600 -7.58 15.09 5.53
CA TYR A 600 -8.07 16.01 6.57
C TYR A 600 -7.26 17.31 6.62
N SER A 601 -5.95 17.26 6.38
CA SER A 601 -5.08 18.43 6.31
C SER A 601 -5.54 19.39 5.21
N ALA A 602 -5.92 18.86 4.05
CA ALA A 602 -6.50 19.67 2.97
C ALA A 602 -7.80 20.37 3.42
N ALA A 603 -8.69 19.67 4.12
CA ALA A 603 -9.90 20.29 4.67
C ALA A 603 -9.59 21.41 5.67
N LEU A 604 -8.63 21.19 6.58
CA LEU A 604 -8.18 22.23 7.52
C LEU A 604 -7.57 23.43 6.78
N PHE A 605 -6.80 23.19 5.72
CA PHE A 605 -6.24 24.24 4.88
C PHE A 605 -7.33 25.05 4.18
N SER A 606 -8.39 24.42 3.67
CA SER A 606 -9.56 25.13 3.15
C SER A 606 -10.21 26.02 4.22
N ARG A 607 -10.44 25.48 5.42
CA ARG A 607 -11.06 26.26 6.52
C ARG A 607 -10.23 27.47 6.92
N ASP A 608 -8.96 27.26 7.27
CA ASP A 608 -8.15 28.25 7.97
C ASP A 608 -7.11 28.93 7.06
N GLY A 609 -6.57 28.20 6.06
CA GLY A 609 -5.57 28.70 5.13
C GLY A 609 -6.17 29.50 3.96
N LEU A 610 -7.38 29.14 3.52
CA LEU A 610 -8.13 29.83 2.48
C LEU A 610 -9.31 30.66 3.02
N ASP A 611 -9.55 30.66 4.34
CA ASP A 611 -10.69 31.33 5.00
C ASP A 611 -12.05 30.90 4.39
N ALA A 612 -12.22 29.60 4.13
CA ALA A 612 -13.40 29.01 3.49
C ALA A 612 -14.11 27.96 4.38
N PRO A 613 -14.67 28.37 5.54
CA PRO A 613 -15.31 27.44 6.48
C PRO A 613 -16.54 26.71 5.92
N ASP A 614 -17.27 27.32 4.97
CA ASP A 614 -18.41 26.66 4.32
C ASP A 614 -17.95 25.49 3.45
N GLN A 615 -16.84 25.65 2.72
CA GLN A 615 -16.23 24.60 1.89
C GLN A 615 -15.77 23.43 2.76
N PHE A 616 -15.15 23.71 3.92
CA PHE A 616 -14.80 22.70 4.90
C PHE A 616 -16.03 21.86 5.31
N LEU A 617 -17.15 22.50 5.67
CA LEU A 617 -18.36 21.79 6.07
C LEU A 617 -18.99 20.99 4.91
N GLU A 618 -18.95 21.51 3.69
CA GLU A 618 -19.39 20.79 2.49
C GLU A 618 -18.57 19.51 2.27
N MET A 619 -17.25 19.56 2.42
CA MET A 619 -16.37 18.39 2.31
C MET A 619 -16.68 17.35 3.39
N ILE A 620 -16.76 17.77 4.66
CA ILE A 620 -17.10 16.87 5.77
C ILE A 620 -18.46 16.21 5.52
N ASN A 621 -19.46 16.96 5.04
CA ASN A 621 -20.77 16.38 4.75
C ASN A 621 -20.73 15.43 3.54
N ALA A 622 -19.94 15.71 2.50
CA ALA A 622 -19.76 14.82 1.36
C ALA A 622 -19.17 13.47 1.79
N TRP A 623 -18.05 13.50 2.51
CA TRP A 623 -17.43 12.29 3.08
C TRP A 623 -18.37 11.53 4.01
N ARG A 624 -19.14 12.24 4.83
CA ARG A 624 -20.17 11.63 5.68
C ARG A 624 -21.17 10.83 4.83
N LEU A 625 -21.68 11.43 3.76
CA LEU A 625 -22.69 10.79 2.91
C LEU A 625 -22.12 9.59 2.14
N ASP A 626 -20.89 9.71 1.66
CA ASP A 626 -20.22 8.67 0.89
C ASP A 626 -19.90 7.45 1.77
N VAL A 627 -19.32 7.67 2.95
CA VAL A 627 -19.06 6.62 3.95
C VAL A 627 -20.34 5.97 4.49
N LEU A 628 -21.46 6.70 4.51
CA LEU A 628 -22.77 6.15 4.90
C LEU A 628 -23.50 5.42 3.76
N GLY A 629 -23.00 5.50 2.51
CA GLY A 629 -23.72 5.00 1.34
C GLY A 629 -25.01 5.78 1.02
N GLU A 630 -25.16 7.00 1.58
CA GLU A 630 -26.38 7.80 1.47
C GLU A 630 -26.33 8.83 0.33
N GLY A 631 -25.24 8.91 -0.43
CA GLY A 631 -25.13 9.80 -1.58
C GLY A 631 -26.14 9.45 -2.69
N HIS A 632 -27.24 10.21 -2.79
CA HIS A 632 -28.23 10.05 -3.85
C HIS A 632 -28.54 11.35 -4.61
N VAL A 633 -28.89 11.13 -5.89
CA VAL A 633 -29.34 12.03 -6.96
C VAL A 633 -29.99 13.33 -6.47
N GLY A 634 -29.22 14.42 -6.59
CA GLY A 634 -29.49 15.74 -6.02
C GLY A 634 -28.20 16.56 -5.89
N GLN A 635 -27.06 15.87 -5.87
CA GLN A 635 -25.72 16.38 -6.15
C GLN A 635 -25.55 16.78 -7.63
N GLY A 636 -26.37 17.71 -8.13
CA GLY A 636 -26.41 18.06 -9.56
C GLY A 636 -25.20 18.88 -10.00
N ARG A 637 -24.48 18.47 -11.06
CA ARG A 637 -23.46 19.24 -11.84
C ARG A 637 -22.43 20.12 -11.08
N GLY A 638 -22.36 20.06 -9.75
CA GLY A 638 -21.59 20.98 -8.91
C GLY A 638 -21.51 20.55 -7.45
N VAL A 639 -21.39 19.24 -7.18
CA VAL A 639 -20.86 18.75 -5.89
C VAL A 639 -19.43 18.31 -6.14
N HIS A 640 -18.52 18.93 -5.40
CA HIS A 640 -17.12 19.07 -5.73
C HIS A 640 -16.19 18.08 -4.97
N TYR A 641 -16.70 17.42 -3.92
CA TYR A 641 -15.85 16.78 -2.90
C TYR A 641 -16.23 15.34 -2.55
N GLY A 642 -17.06 14.68 -3.35
CA GLY A 642 -17.55 13.33 -3.10
C GLY A 642 -17.80 12.52 -4.37
N PHE A 643 -18.19 11.25 -4.21
CA PHE A 643 -18.35 10.31 -5.31
C PHE A 643 -19.67 10.45 -6.06
N GLY A 644 -19.60 10.26 -7.38
CA GLY A 644 -20.79 10.18 -8.21
C GLY A 644 -21.66 8.96 -7.85
N PRO A 645 -22.99 9.01 -8.05
CA PRO A 645 -23.90 7.91 -7.72
C PRO A 645 -23.55 6.56 -8.36
N ASP A 646 -22.84 6.58 -9.49
CA ASP A 646 -22.42 5.35 -10.19
C ASP A 646 -21.31 4.61 -9.45
N VAL A 647 -20.44 5.35 -8.76
CA VAL A 647 -19.38 4.79 -7.90
C VAL A 647 -20.00 4.26 -6.60
N LEU A 648 -20.85 5.06 -5.95
CA LEU A 648 -21.50 4.67 -4.69
C LEU A 648 -22.41 3.44 -4.83
N ARG A 649 -23.03 3.22 -6.01
CA ARG A 649 -23.79 1.98 -6.28
C ARG A 649 -22.91 0.71 -6.35
N ARG A 650 -21.59 0.86 -6.41
CA ARG A 650 -20.61 -0.22 -6.44
C ARG A 650 -19.71 -0.19 -5.20
N SER A 651 -20.22 0.39 -4.11
CA SER A 651 -19.53 0.54 -2.85
C SER A 651 -20.39 -0.05 -1.75
N ASP A 652 -19.76 -0.75 -0.81
CA ASP A 652 -20.40 -1.17 0.45
C ASP A 652 -20.19 -0.10 1.54
N ALA A 653 -19.58 1.03 1.19
CA ALA A 653 -19.35 2.16 2.08
C ALA A 653 -18.63 1.73 3.38
N HIS A 654 -19.08 2.18 4.55
CA HIS A 654 -18.55 1.75 5.85
C HIS A 654 -18.62 0.23 6.11
N GLU A 655 -19.58 -0.49 5.51
CA GLU A 655 -19.74 -1.95 5.66
C GLU A 655 -18.68 -2.72 4.87
N SER A 656 -17.90 -2.05 4.03
CA SER A 656 -16.83 -2.68 3.24
C SER A 656 -15.73 -3.31 4.08
N GLY A 657 -15.48 -2.75 5.27
CA GLY A 657 -14.48 -3.25 6.20
C GLY A 657 -13.90 -2.19 7.14
N ALA A 658 -13.12 -2.66 8.12
CA ALA A 658 -12.41 -1.80 9.05
C ALA A 658 -11.35 -0.94 8.33
N LEU A 659 -11.00 0.19 8.91
CA LEU A 659 -10.06 1.14 8.31
C LEU A 659 -8.66 0.51 8.11
N VAL A 660 -8.26 -0.37 9.03
CA VAL A 660 -6.97 -1.07 9.02
C VAL A 660 -6.86 -2.19 7.99
N VAL A 661 -7.94 -2.52 7.26
CA VAL A 661 -7.89 -3.46 6.12
C VAL A 661 -7.06 -2.88 4.98
N GLY A 662 -7.03 -1.55 4.85
CA GLY A 662 -6.19 -0.85 3.89
C GLY A 662 -6.53 -1.18 2.44
N PHE A 663 -5.50 -1.36 1.60
CA PHE A 663 -5.67 -1.58 0.15
C PHE A 663 -6.55 -2.80 -0.21
N ARG A 664 -6.71 -3.76 0.72
CA ARG A 664 -7.53 -4.97 0.54
C ARG A 664 -9.04 -4.68 0.45
N LEU A 665 -9.48 -3.47 0.80
CA LEU A 665 -10.87 -3.03 0.62
C LEU A 665 -11.26 -2.94 -0.88
N ASN A 666 -10.28 -2.81 -1.77
CA ASN A 666 -10.52 -2.88 -3.21
C ASN A 666 -10.67 -4.34 -3.63
N THR A 667 -11.90 -4.74 -3.89
CA THR A 667 -12.27 -6.08 -4.35
C THR A 667 -12.71 -6.04 -5.82
N ALA A 668 -12.94 -7.21 -6.41
CA ALA A 668 -13.53 -7.28 -7.75
C ALA A 668 -14.88 -6.56 -7.84
N ASP A 669 -15.70 -6.59 -6.78
CA ASP A 669 -17.05 -6.04 -6.75
C ASP A 669 -17.11 -4.60 -6.21
N THR A 670 -16.20 -4.25 -5.29
CA THR A 670 -16.08 -2.93 -4.66
C THR A 670 -14.72 -2.27 -4.94
N PRO A 671 -14.41 -1.88 -6.19
CA PRO A 671 -13.08 -1.42 -6.57
C PRO A 671 -12.71 0.00 -6.10
N PHE A 672 -13.61 0.69 -5.41
CA PHE A 672 -13.41 2.07 -4.96
C PHE A 672 -13.42 2.22 -3.43
N ASP A 673 -13.69 1.14 -2.70
CA ASP A 673 -13.94 1.22 -1.26
C ASP A 673 -12.69 1.54 -0.45
N TYR A 674 -11.49 1.25 -0.99
CA TYR A 674 -10.26 1.80 -0.44
C TYR A 674 -10.36 3.32 -0.32
N ARG A 675 -10.81 4.03 -1.35
CA ARG A 675 -10.87 5.49 -1.30
C ARG A 675 -11.94 5.99 -0.34
N VAL A 676 -13.14 5.38 -0.32
CA VAL A 676 -14.23 5.75 0.61
C VAL A 676 -13.80 5.56 2.06
N VAL A 677 -13.24 4.40 2.40
CA VAL A 677 -12.91 4.09 3.80
C VAL A 677 -11.58 4.74 4.19
N VAL A 678 -10.51 4.53 3.42
CA VAL A 678 -9.15 4.95 3.81
C VAL A 678 -8.98 6.47 3.75
N TYR A 679 -9.51 7.14 2.74
CA TYR A 679 -9.40 8.61 2.64
C TYR A 679 -10.48 9.30 3.44
N GLU A 680 -11.75 8.99 3.17
CA GLU A 680 -12.86 9.78 3.69
C GLU A 680 -13.20 9.41 5.13
N LYS A 681 -13.44 8.11 5.45
CA LYS A 681 -13.60 7.68 6.85
C LYS A 681 -12.32 7.97 7.65
N GLY A 682 -11.14 7.73 7.08
CA GLY A 682 -9.85 8.07 7.69
C GLY A 682 -9.71 9.55 8.08
N ALA A 683 -10.07 10.47 7.18
CA ALA A 683 -10.13 11.90 7.50
C ALA A 683 -11.21 12.23 8.55
N TYR A 684 -12.35 11.53 8.49
CA TYR A 684 -13.44 11.69 9.44
C TYR A 684 -13.06 11.28 10.86
N ILE A 685 -12.17 10.29 11.03
CA ILE A 685 -11.60 9.93 12.35
C ILE A 685 -10.94 11.16 12.99
N LEU A 686 -10.11 11.88 12.22
CA LEU A 686 -9.49 13.12 12.70
C LEU A 686 -10.51 14.22 12.97
N HIS A 687 -11.54 14.34 12.14
CA HIS A 687 -12.63 15.30 12.37
C HIS A 687 -13.39 15.04 13.68
N MET A 688 -13.69 13.77 13.98
CA MET A 688 -14.33 13.39 15.25
C MET A 688 -13.42 13.68 16.44
N LEU A 689 -12.14 13.33 16.35
CA LEU A 689 -11.15 13.63 17.39
C LEU A 689 -11.02 15.14 17.62
N ARG A 690 -10.94 15.94 16.55
CA ARG A 690 -10.96 17.40 16.60
C ARG A 690 -12.22 17.90 17.28
N SER A 691 -13.39 17.47 16.83
CA SER A 691 -14.69 17.87 17.39
C SER A 691 -14.80 17.60 18.89
N MET A 692 -14.20 16.52 19.38
CA MET A 692 -14.11 16.22 20.81
C MET A 692 -13.09 17.07 21.58
N LEU A 693 -12.03 17.54 20.92
CA LEU A 693 -10.96 18.37 21.50
C LEU A 693 -11.25 19.89 21.46
N LEU A 694 -12.21 20.34 20.65
CA LEU A 694 -12.58 21.76 20.59
C LEU A 694 -12.93 22.29 21.97
N ASP A 695 -12.52 23.52 22.24
CA ASP A 695 -13.00 24.23 23.41
C ASP A 695 -14.51 24.45 23.30
N PRO A 696 -15.32 23.99 24.27
CA PRO A 696 -16.79 24.09 24.17
C PRO A 696 -17.32 25.52 24.33
N GLU A 697 -16.53 26.44 24.89
CA GLU A 697 -16.90 27.85 25.07
C GLU A 697 -16.45 28.71 23.90
N THR A 698 -15.22 28.50 23.41
CA THR A 698 -14.62 29.36 22.37
C THR A 698 -14.64 28.73 20.97
N GLY A 699 -14.78 27.40 20.88
CA GLY A 699 -14.61 26.66 19.63
C GLY A 699 -13.16 26.56 19.16
N ASP A 700 -12.18 26.90 20.00
CA ASP A 700 -10.76 26.90 19.65
C ASP A 700 -10.20 25.49 19.48
N ASP A 701 -9.26 25.37 18.54
CA ASP A 701 -8.65 24.15 18.03
C ASP A 701 -7.23 23.89 18.58
N VAL A 702 -6.77 24.71 19.52
CA VAL A 702 -5.41 24.65 20.10
C VAL A 702 -5.02 23.24 20.55
N ARG A 703 -5.92 22.47 21.18
CA ARG A 703 -5.61 21.13 21.68
C ARG A 703 -5.38 20.12 20.57
N PHE A 704 -6.18 20.17 19.51
CA PHE A 704 -6.00 19.29 18.35
C PHE A 704 -4.72 19.65 17.60
N ARG A 705 -4.46 20.95 17.38
CA ARG A 705 -3.21 21.41 16.78
C ARG A 705 -1.98 20.98 17.59
N ALA A 706 -2.05 21.06 18.92
CA ALA A 706 -0.97 20.61 19.79
C ALA A 706 -0.72 19.10 19.69
N LEU A 707 -1.79 18.29 19.64
CA LEU A 707 -1.69 16.84 19.41
C LEU A 707 -1.01 16.54 18.07
N MET A 708 -1.48 17.12 16.97
CA MET A 708 -0.93 16.87 15.63
C MET A 708 0.54 17.30 15.54
N ARG A 709 0.89 18.46 16.12
CA ARG A 709 2.27 18.97 16.14
C ARG A 709 3.20 18.07 16.93
N ALA A 710 2.80 17.67 18.13
CA ALA A 710 3.59 16.78 18.97
C ALA A 710 3.81 15.44 18.25
N TYR A 711 2.74 14.86 17.71
CA TYR A 711 2.81 13.58 17.01
C TYR A 711 3.75 13.63 15.81
N ALA A 712 3.63 14.65 14.95
CA ALA A 712 4.51 14.83 13.80
C ALA A 712 5.97 15.03 14.20
N THR A 713 6.22 15.85 15.22
CA THR A 713 7.58 16.12 15.72
C THR A 713 8.25 14.85 16.26
N ASP A 714 7.50 14.00 16.95
CA ASP A 714 8.02 12.78 17.55
C ASP A 714 8.30 11.66 16.53
N HIS A 715 7.72 11.72 15.33
CA HIS A 715 7.78 10.64 14.34
C HIS A 715 8.50 11.01 13.03
N VAL A 716 8.87 12.26 12.79
CA VAL A 716 9.60 12.66 11.56
C VAL A 716 10.92 11.88 11.44
N GLY A 717 11.19 11.32 10.26
CA GLY A 717 12.31 10.42 10.00
C GLY A 717 12.11 8.98 10.51
N GLY A 718 10.95 8.68 11.10
CA GLY A 718 10.55 7.34 11.57
C GLY A 718 9.27 6.86 10.91
N ALA A 719 8.56 5.96 11.62
CA ALA A 719 7.30 5.39 11.14
C ALA A 719 6.18 5.55 12.18
N MET A 720 4.98 5.89 11.71
CA MET A 720 3.74 5.94 12.50
C MET A 720 3.02 4.60 12.52
N SER A 721 2.23 4.38 13.56
CA SER A 721 1.27 3.28 13.61
C SER A 721 -0.02 3.72 14.28
N THR A 722 -1.11 3.03 13.98
CA THR A 722 -2.43 3.25 14.60
C THR A 722 -2.31 3.24 16.13
N GLN A 723 -1.49 2.35 16.68
CA GLN A 723 -1.24 2.24 18.12
C GLN A 723 -0.43 3.41 18.70
N SER A 724 0.59 3.91 17.99
CA SER A 724 1.34 5.08 18.48
C SER A 724 0.45 6.34 18.43
N PHE A 725 -0.44 6.44 17.44
CA PHE A 725 -1.42 7.53 17.38
C PHE A 725 -2.49 7.40 18.47
N GLU A 726 -3.01 6.20 18.74
CA GLU A 726 -3.91 5.94 19.87
C GLU A 726 -3.30 6.35 21.20
N THR A 727 -1.99 6.11 21.38
CA THR A 727 -1.24 6.55 22.57
C THR A 727 -1.23 8.07 22.67
N ALA A 728 -0.86 8.77 21.59
CA ALA A 728 -0.84 10.23 21.55
C ALA A 728 -2.23 10.85 21.78
N VAL A 729 -3.27 10.25 21.21
CA VAL A 729 -4.67 10.63 21.44
C VAL A 729 -5.05 10.41 22.91
N THR A 730 -4.74 9.25 23.49
CA THR A 730 -4.98 8.95 24.91
C THR A 730 -4.33 10.00 25.82
N ASP A 731 -3.08 10.39 25.54
CA ASP A 731 -2.37 11.42 26.28
C ASP A 731 -3.04 12.80 26.14
N ALA A 732 -3.44 13.17 24.92
CA ALA A 732 -4.13 14.45 24.66
C ALA A 732 -5.49 14.54 25.38
N PHE A 733 -6.20 13.42 25.53
CA PHE A 733 -7.48 13.35 26.24
C PHE A 733 -7.34 13.14 27.76
N GLY A 734 -6.19 12.63 28.23
CA GLY A 734 -5.93 12.32 29.64
C GLY A 734 -6.71 11.13 30.19
N LYS A 735 -7.26 10.28 29.31
CA LYS A 735 -8.06 9.09 29.64
C LYS A 735 -7.94 8.06 28.51
N PRO A 736 -8.13 6.76 28.79
CA PRO A 736 -8.12 5.73 27.76
C PRO A 736 -9.09 6.03 26.62
N MET A 737 -8.59 5.91 25.38
CA MET A 737 -9.35 6.13 24.16
C MET A 737 -9.49 4.85 23.32
N ASP A 738 -9.18 3.69 23.91
CA ASP A 738 -9.29 2.36 23.30
C ASP A 738 -10.66 2.13 22.66
N TRP A 739 -11.74 2.44 23.38
CA TRP A 739 -13.11 2.33 22.88
C TRP A 739 -13.33 3.07 21.55
N PHE A 740 -12.67 4.20 21.33
CA PHE A 740 -12.85 4.99 20.10
C PHE A 740 -12.18 4.28 18.93
N PHE A 741 -10.97 3.77 19.13
CA PHE A 741 -10.26 3.02 18.08
C PHE A 741 -10.95 1.68 17.80
N ASP A 742 -11.40 0.97 18.84
CA ASP A 742 -12.14 -0.29 18.69
C ASP A 742 -13.42 -0.10 17.87
N GLN A 743 -14.20 0.94 18.18
CA GLN A 743 -15.45 1.21 17.46
C GLN A 743 -15.24 1.75 16.04
N TRP A 744 -14.31 2.71 15.85
CA TRP A 744 -14.28 3.52 14.63
C TRP A 744 -13.13 3.19 13.67
N VAL A 745 -12.03 2.61 14.16
CA VAL A 745 -10.85 2.26 13.36
C VAL A 745 -10.81 0.76 13.08
N TYR A 746 -11.00 -0.07 14.10
CA TYR A 746 -11.08 -1.52 13.99
C TYR A 746 -12.51 -2.02 13.71
N GLY A 747 -13.52 -1.22 14.03
CA GLY A 747 -14.92 -1.52 13.78
C GLY A 747 -15.47 -0.94 12.47
N VAL A 748 -16.58 -1.53 12.03
CA VAL A 748 -17.32 -1.14 10.81
C VAL A 748 -18.60 -0.38 11.11
N GLU A 749 -19.16 -0.53 12.31
CA GLU A 749 -20.48 -0.01 12.66
C GLU A 749 -20.56 1.53 12.65
N VAL A 750 -21.73 2.06 12.31
CA VAL A 750 -22.03 3.50 12.34
C VAL A 750 -23.41 3.72 12.95
N PRO A 751 -23.56 4.54 14.00
CA PRO A 751 -24.82 4.72 14.70
C PRO A 751 -25.85 5.51 13.89
N THR A 752 -27.11 5.12 14.05
CA THR A 752 -28.27 5.94 13.72
C THR A 752 -28.80 6.62 15.00
N TYR A 753 -28.81 7.95 15.01
CA TYR A 753 -29.37 8.76 16.10
C TYR A 753 -30.75 9.33 15.74
N ARG A 754 -31.69 9.24 16.68
CA ARG A 754 -33.03 9.84 16.62
C ARG A 754 -33.28 10.79 17.80
N PRO A 755 -32.92 12.07 17.69
CA PRO A 755 -33.12 13.05 18.77
C PRO A 755 -34.56 13.57 18.82
N ASP A 756 -35.21 13.49 19.98
CA ASP A 756 -36.46 14.21 20.34
C ASP A 756 -36.14 15.20 21.46
N LEU A 757 -35.62 16.37 21.08
CA LEU A 757 -35.17 17.43 22.00
C LEU A 757 -36.08 18.65 21.93
N LYS A 758 -36.41 19.23 23.09
CA LYS A 758 -37.31 20.38 23.23
C LYS A 758 -36.74 21.38 24.22
N VAL A 759 -36.97 22.65 23.95
CA VAL A 759 -36.71 23.72 24.92
C VAL A 759 -38.00 24.08 25.63
N SER A 760 -37.93 24.29 26.94
CA SER A 760 -39.06 24.80 27.71
C SER A 760 -38.60 25.79 28.77
N PRO A 761 -39.44 26.79 29.12
CA PRO A 761 -39.13 27.71 30.21
C PRO A 761 -39.18 26.99 31.56
N GLN A 762 -38.33 27.41 32.49
CA GLN A 762 -38.33 26.97 33.88
C GLN A 762 -38.85 28.10 34.79
N VAL A 763 -39.68 27.73 35.77
CA VAL A 763 -40.16 28.66 36.81
C VAL A 763 -39.22 28.59 38.00
N ASP A 764 -38.91 29.75 38.60
CA ASP A 764 -38.08 29.87 39.81
C ASP A 764 -36.67 29.24 39.71
N SER A 765 -36.10 29.22 38.50
CA SER A 765 -34.76 28.68 38.24
C SER A 765 -33.78 29.79 37.82
N PRO A 766 -32.51 29.76 38.27
CA PRO A 766 -31.47 30.67 37.76
C PRO A 766 -31.14 30.43 36.28
N ALA A 767 -31.52 29.28 35.72
CA ALA A 767 -31.49 28.97 34.29
C ALA A 767 -32.94 29.00 33.77
N PRO A 768 -33.40 30.10 33.15
CA PRO A 768 -34.81 30.31 32.82
C PRO A 768 -35.36 29.36 31.75
N PHE A 769 -34.51 28.57 31.09
CA PHE A 769 -34.89 27.59 30.09
C PHE A 769 -34.17 26.25 30.33
N VAL A 770 -34.70 25.18 29.74
CA VAL A 770 -34.07 23.86 29.72
C VAL A 770 -34.27 23.18 28.39
N LEU A 771 -33.17 22.69 27.81
CA LEU A 771 -33.21 21.70 26.75
C LEU A 771 -33.41 20.34 27.40
N HIS A 772 -34.51 19.66 27.09
CA HIS A 772 -34.79 18.34 27.61
C HIS A 772 -35.36 17.42 26.53
N GLY A 773 -35.23 16.11 26.72
CA GLY A 773 -35.70 15.15 25.73
C GLY A 773 -34.98 13.82 25.79
N ARG A 774 -35.04 13.08 24.69
CA ARG A 774 -34.40 11.77 24.55
C ARG A 774 -33.66 11.65 23.23
N ILE A 775 -32.57 10.91 23.23
CA ILE A 775 -31.82 10.53 22.02
C ILE A 775 -31.84 9.01 21.99
N ARG A 776 -32.30 8.42 20.88
CA ARG A 776 -32.21 6.97 20.67
C ARG A 776 -31.03 6.65 19.75
N GLN A 777 -30.32 5.56 20.05
CA GLN A 777 -29.22 5.01 19.27
C GLN A 777 -29.64 3.64 18.71
N GLU A 778 -29.38 3.43 17.42
CA GLU A 778 -29.72 2.23 16.65
C GLU A 778 -28.51 1.84 15.76
N ASP A 779 -28.52 0.62 15.21
CA ASP A 779 -27.54 0.09 14.23
C ASP A 779 -26.09 -0.07 14.73
N VAL A 780 -25.90 -0.26 16.03
CA VAL A 780 -24.60 -0.50 16.66
C VAL A 780 -24.72 -1.52 17.80
N SER A 781 -23.61 -2.18 18.12
CA SER A 781 -23.53 -3.16 19.20
C SER A 781 -23.75 -2.54 20.59
N GLU A 782 -24.12 -3.39 21.57
CA GLU A 782 -24.26 -2.98 22.97
C GLU A 782 -22.95 -2.37 23.49
N GLY A 783 -23.04 -1.23 24.18
CA GLY A 783 -21.88 -0.52 24.73
C GLY A 783 -21.22 0.47 23.76
N PHE A 784 -21.67 0.55 22.51
CA PHE A 784 -21.22 1.58 21.57
C PHE A 784 -21.54 2.97 22.14
N LYS A 785 -20.52 3.83 22.20
CA LYS A 785 -20.66 5.17 22.81
C LYS A 785 -19.98 6.27 22.01
N MET A 786 -20.52 7.49 22.09
CA MET A 786 -19.91 8.69 21.52
C MET A 786 -20.45 9.97 22.19
N PRO A 787 -19.61 10.97 22.52
CA PRO A 787 -20.09 12.29 22.91
C PRO A 787 -20.50 13.09 21.66
N VAL A 788 -21.80 13.34 21.50
CA VAL A 788 -22.35 14.05 20.34
C VAL A 788 -22.52 15.55 20.65
N PRO A 789 -22.00 16.47 19.81
CA PRO A 789 -22.13 17.91 20.03
C PRO A 789 -23.54 18.42 19.70
N ILE A 790 -24.09 19.22 20.61
CA ILE A 790 -25.32 19.99 20.43
C ILE A 790 -24.94 21.47 20.45
N ARG A 791 -25.15 22.17 19.33
CA ARG A 791 -24.95 23.61 19.22
C ARG A 791 -26.25 24.34 19.51
N LEU A 792 -26.17 25.33 20.37
CA LEU A 792 -27.25 26.21 20.79
C LEU A 792 -26.92 27.61 20.34
N THR A 793 -27.68 28.16 19.41
CA THR A 793 -27.51 29.53 18.92
C THR A 793 -28.53 30.44 19.58
N PHE A 794 -28.09 31.65 19.92
CA PHE A 794 -28.89 32.66 20.61
C PHE A 794 -28.77 33.99 19.85
N ASP A 795 -29.75 34.89 20.02
CA ASP A 795 -29.71 36.21 19.35
C ASP A 795 -28.68 37.16 20.01
N ASP A 796 -28.64 37.17 21.35
CA ASP A 796 -27.93 38.21 22.11
C ASP A 796 -26.62 37.71 22.77
N ARG A 797 -26.12 36.54 22.38
CA ARG A 797 -24.90 35.95 22.96
C ARG A 797 -24.22 34.93 22.03
N PRO A 798 -22.92 34.63 22.25
CA PRO A 798 -22.22 33.59 21.50
C PRO A 798 -22.92 32.23 21.58
N PRO A 799 -22.82 31.41 20.52
CA PRO A 799 -23.35 30.05 20.55
C PRO A 799 -22.68 29.23 21.65
N MET A 800 -23.41 28.28 22.20
CA MET A 800 -22.89 27.32 23.18
C MET A 800 -22.83 25.93 22.55
N ILE A 801 -21.76 25.19 22.79
CA ILE A 801 -21.65 23.78 22.40
C ILE A 801 -21.69 22.92 23.65
N HIS A 802 -22.65 22.01 23.71
CA HIS A 802 -22.74 21.01 24.78
C HIS A 802 -22.58 19.61 24.19
N ARG A 803 -21.74 18.77 24.79
CA ARG A 803 -21.54 17.38 24.35
C ARG A 803 -22.35 16.43 25.22
N VAL A 804 -23.26 15.68 24.61
CA VAL A 804 -24.05 14.65 25.28
C VAL A 804 -23.43 13.29 24.99
N TRP A 805 -23.08 12.53 26.03
CA TRP A 805 -22.69 11.13 25.87
C TRP A 805 -23.91 10.31 25.49
N VAL A 806 -23.88 9.72 24.30
CA VAL A 806 -24.82 8.68 23.89
C VAL A 806 -24.09 7.36 24.08
N ASP A 807 -24.46 6.60 25.11
CA ASP A 807 -23.78 5.37 25.57
C ASP A 807 -24.77 4.24 25.92
N ALA A 808 -26.02 4.39 25.48
CA ALA A 808 -27.10 3.43 25.62
C ALA A 808 -28.14 3.63 24.50
N ASP A 809 -29.00 2.63 24.27
CA ASP A 809 -30.07 2.65 23.27
C ASP A 809 -30.99 3.89 23.39
N GLU A 810 -31.16 4.42 24.61
CA GLU A 810 -31.90 5.66 24.87
C GLU A 810 -31.24 6.47 25.99
N VAL A 811 -30.82 7.70 25.68
CA VAL A 811 -30.25 8.65 26.64
C VAL A 811 -31.21 9.82 26.86
N ARG A 812 -31.41 10.21 28.12
CA ARG A 812 -32.18 11.39 28.50
C ARG A 812 -31.29 12.62 28.58
N VAL A 813 -31.73 13.71 27.97
CA VAL A 813 -31.04 15.00 28.02
C VAL A 813 -31.81 15.93 28.94
N GLU A 814 -31.11 16.59 29.86
CA GLU A 814 -31.59 17.73 30.63
C GLU A 814 -30.44 18.72 30.80
N LEU A 815 -30.51 19.83 30.06
CA LEU A 815 -29.47 20.85 30.03
C LEU A 815 -30.09 22.22 30.37
N PRO A 816 -29.77 22.79 31.55
CA PRO A 816 -30.20 24.13 31.92
C PRO A 816 -29.59 25.18 30.99
N LEU A 817 -30.41 26.13 30.53
CA LEU A 817 -30.03 27.16 29.57
C LEU A 817 -30.21 28.56 30.16
N PRO A 818 -29.27 29.48 29.87
CA PRO A 818 -29.32 30.84 30.41
C PRO A 818 -30.29 31.76 29.63
N ALA A 819 -30.75 31.34 28.45
CA ALA A 819 -31.71 32.02 27.59
C ALA A 819 -32.40 30.99 26.67
N GLU A 820 -33.45 31.40 25.96
CA GLU A 820 -34.06 30.57 24.91
C GLU A 820 -33.15 30.59 23.67
N PRO A 821 -32.71 29.44 23.13
CA PRO A 821 -31.97 29.39 21.89
C PRO A 821 -32.92 29.56 20.70
N ASN A 822 -32.49 30.29 19.67
CA ASN A 822 -33.22 30.42 18.41
C ASN A 822 -33.03 29.20 17.48
N ARG A 823 -31.97 28.42 17.70
CA ARG A 823 -31.65 27.20 16.95
C ARG A 823 -30.95 26.19 17.86
N VAL A 824 -31.38 24.94 17.76
CA VAL A 824 -30.76 23.77 18.38
C VAL A 824 -30.31 22.84 17.26
N GLU A 825 -29.01 22.57 17.18
CA GLU A 825 -28.44 21.71 16.16
C GLU A 825 -27.77 20.50 16.82
N PHE A 826 -28.37 19.32 16.63
CA PHE A 826 -27.80 18.06 17.07
C PHE A 826 -26.77 17.56 16.06
N ASN A 827 -25.67 16.98 16.55
CA ASN A 827 -24.51 16.61 15.76
C ASN A 827 -23.97 17.80 14.93
N ALA A 828 -23.80 18.94 15.60
CA ALA A 828 -23.39 20.19 14.95
C ALA A 828 -22.06 20.05 14.19
N GLU A 829 -21.98 20.72 13.03
CA GLU A 829 -20.83 20.62 12.09
C GLU A 829 -20.49 19.20 11.65
N HIS A 830 -21.47 18.30 11.72
CA HIS A 830 -21.26 16.88 11.47
C HIS A 830 -20.11 16.32 12.33
N GLY A 831 -20.07 16.70 13.61
CA GLY A 831 -18.99 16.34 14.52
C GLY A 831 -18.82 14.84 14.79
N VAL A 832 -19.82 14.02 14.45
CA VAL A 832 -19.83 12.56 14.58
C VAL A 832 -20.30 11.94 13.27
N LEU A 833 -19.58 10.89 12.82
CA LEU A 833 -19.99 10.06 11.68
C LEU A 833 -21.23 9.26 12.10
N ALA A 834 -22.41 9.70 11.68
CA ALA A 834 -23.66 9.09 12.06
C ALA A 834 -24.78 9.40 11.07
N LYS A 835 -25.78 8.53 11.03
CA LYS A 835 -27.08 8.83 10.43
C LYS A 835 -27.90 9.58 11.47
N VAL A 836 -28.45 10.75 11.13
CA VAL A 836 -29.34 11.52 12.03
C VAL A 836 -30.72 11.58 11.37
N ARG A 837 -31.74 11.06 12.05
CA ARG A 837 -33.08 10.82 11.47
C ARG A 837 -34.21 11.46 12.25
#